data_AF-A0A7U3ZS42-F1
#
_entry.id   AF-A0A7U3ZS42-F1
#
_cell.length_a   1.000
_cell.length_b   1.000
_cell.length_c   1.000
_cell.angle_alpha   90.00
_cell.angle_beta   90.00
_cell.angle_gamma   90.00
#
_symmetry.space_group_name_H-M   'P 1'
#
loop_
_entity.id
_entity.type
_entity.pdbx_description
1 polymer ?
#
loop_
_entity_poly.entity_id
_entity_poly.type
_entity_poly.pdbx_seq_one_letter_code
_entity_poly.pdbx_strand_id
1 'polypeptide(L)'
;MNKLLKYLTLLIGIGSTSSLSLLSVSCDIATKPQKPNNSNNKKEDEVNPTNGSNSNSDSSSINNNVIYNPVDLSEIDAKYLKYTTTDFKEFDLNNFNVTSLMLNDQVGVNFYAHPDYKLDHEIVELDQNINNQVKVKLIDSKTNQPVEDQDKIKWYQRTRYPNDVVFKANQNDENMNFKLSSDGTVSWKEDKLANNSTREEQSAMLYAEYKGYLYPSIVKVYTKDKSRLIKEEAEARKAAKDIVEKERWKDLPILERLTKAYAWITKNVKYDYDKEKLFKNQSAHSALVERSTVCTGYAKGFQMICDELGIPCKVKEGSSSREANSEVKHAWNAVELDGEWYYVDPTSDRVENGQGETKFEFFLNTDKDFSNKDVFTKEENQDAVKFRNFKNKNFVYTVEDVLALVDNNADEKTGNLTNLMLVSDNFSNVINAFNQRKLELKGEPKGKILIPGTRLQEVEYQFKDQSKSSQEVKVVNVTKIQTLKNELAIQIKLDKEVQYLKPGNFNIDGALIKKVEIADSGKTYTLFLEHFNNFGKVNVSLDSIKRKGYSFRLDNFKTPLTFNIQKQEKLNVEVKLSDENKITLKNVNNNMQYRINNEKWKDIPNDNFVIEKQTIGNISIKYKDTANKISAEVQTIQLNKPSIQAGQLKILNKTIITGLSTNMEYKKIDSQEWRDVKMNVLKDLEQGTYQIRIKANKNNFASESETIKIN
;
A
#
# COMPACT_ATOMS: atom_id res chain seq x y z
N MET A 1 -29.71 17.86 12.39
CA MET A 1 -28.52 17.88 11.51
C MET A 1 -28.47 16.60 10.65
N ASN A 2 -29.59 16.30 9.99
CA ASN A 2 -29.79 15.15 9.10
C ASN A 2 -30.16 15.73 7.73
N LYS A 3 -29.20 15.80 6.81
CA LYS A 3 -29.31 15.96 5.33
C LYS A 3 -27.95 16.44 4.78
N LEU A 4 -26.95 15.56 4.74
CA LEU A 4 -25.73 15.74 3.94
C LEU A 4 -24.92 14.43 3.77
N LEU A 5 -25.61 13.28 3.71
CA LEU A 5 -24.98 11.97 3.54
C LEU A 5 -25.76 11.08 2.56
N LYS A 6 -25.84 11.50 1.30
CA LYS A 6 -26.23 10.66 0.15
C LYS A 6 -25.59 11.30 -1.08
N TYR A 7 -24.34 10.97 -1.35
CA TYR A 7 -23.62 10.99 -2.64
C TYR A 7 -22.11 11.01 -2.34
N LEU A 8 -21.57 9.87 -1.92
CA LEU A 8 -20.15 9.55 -2.09
C LEU A 8 -20.02 8.04 -1.98
N THR A 9 -20.16 7.36 -3.11
CA THR A 9 -19.86 5.95 -3.27
C THR A 9 -19.07 5.84 -4.55
N LEU A 10 -17.75 6.02 -4.47
CA LEU A 10 -16.82 5.61 -5.52
C LEU A 10 -15.45 5.29 -4.92
N LEU A 11 -15.21 3.97 -4.85
CA LEU A 11 -13.92 3.24 -4.95
C LEU A 11 -12.71 3.74 -4.15
N ILE A 12 -12.47 3.05 -3.03
CA ILE A 12 -11.13 2.80 -2.49
C ILE A 12 -10.51 1.69 -3.35
N GLY A 13 -9.67 2.08 -4.30
CA GLY A 13 -8.70 1.21 -4.94
C GLY A 13 -7.31 1.71 -4.58
N ILE A 14 -6.69 1.14 -3.55
CA ILE A 14 -5.27 1.36 -3.27
C ILE A 14 -4.51 0.55 -4.34
N GLY A 15 -4.25 1.20 -5.46
CA GLY A 15 -3.33 0.77 -6.48
C GLY A 15 -2.31 1.88 -6.66
N SER A 16 -1.03 1.54 -6.57
CA SER A 16 0.09 2.37 -6.95
C SER A 16 0.09 2.63 -8.46
N THR A 17 -0.87 3.39 -8.95
CA THR A 17 -0.57 4.43 -9.93
C THR A 17 -0.50 5.73 -9.16
N SER A 18 0.42 6.60 -9.57
CA SER A 18 0.71 7.94 -9.05
C SER A 18 -0.52 8.86 -9.05
N SER A 19 -1.51 8.55 -8.21
CA SER A 19 -2.55 9.44 -7.75
C SER A 19 -2.14 9.87 -6.35
N LEU A 20 -1.53 11.05 -6.24
CA LEU A 20 -1.35 11.63 -4.92
C LEU A 20 -2.74 11.94 -4.38
N SER A 21 -3.17 11.21 -3.36
CA SER A 21 -4.10 11.75 -2.39
C SER A 21 -3.28 12.49 -1.33
N LEU A 22 -3.20 13.81 -1.48
CA LEU A 22 -2.74 14.70 -0.42
C LEU A 22 -3.81 14.78 0.67
N LEU A 23 -3.79 13.82 1.60
CA LEU A 23 -4.35 14.04 2.92
C LEU A 23 -3.23 14.54 3.82
N SER A 24 -3.15 15.86 3.99
CA SER A 24 -2.36 16.49 5.04
C SER A 24 -3.16 16.43 6.34
N VAL A 25 -2.82 15.50 7.22
CA VAL A 25 -3.37 15.47 8.58
C VAL A 25 -2.27 15.94 9.54
N SER A 26 -2.50 17.08 10.18
CA SER A 26 -1.67 17.56 11.29
C SER A 26 -1.92 16.72 12.54
N CYS A 27 -0.88 16.10 13.10
CA CYS A 27 -0.92 15.58 14.48
C CYS A 27 -0.82 16.80 15.42
N ASP A 28 -1.93 17.23 16.03
CA ASP A 28 -1.95 18.37 16.95
C ASP A 28 -1.65 17.93 18.39
N ILE A 29 -0.52 18.37 18.95
CA ILE A 29 -0.20 18.15 20.37
C ILE A 29 -1.00 19.15 21.22
N ALA A 30 -1.99 18.65 21.97
CA ALA A 30 -2.89 19.45 22.79
C ALA A 30 -2.16 20.28 23.88
N THR A 31 -2.36 21.60 23.85
CA THR A 31 -2.09 22.50 24.98
C THR A 31 -3.41 23.11 25.45
N LYS A 32 -3.80 22.85 26.71
CA LYS A 32 -4.96 23.51 27.35
C LYS A 32 -4.62 24.96 27.72
N PRO A 33 -5.49 25.94 27.44
CA PRO A 33 -5.50 27.22 28.14
C PRO A 33 -6.58 27.26 29.24
N GLN A 34 -6.25 27.90 30.36
CA GLN A 34 -7.15 28.23 31.46
C GLN A 34 -8.20 29.27 31.03
N LYS A 35 -9.43 29.11 31.55
CA LYS A 35 -10.53 30.09 31.46
C LYS A 35 -10.18 31.41 32.18
N PRO A 36 -10.83 32.51 31.78
CA PRO A 36 -11.84 33.06 32.69
C PRO A 36 -13.19 33.38 32.03
N ASN A 37 -14.22 33.40 32.89
CA ASN A 37 -15.62 33.76 32.64
C ASN A 37 -15.80 35.19 32.10
N ASN A 38 -16.80 35.41 31.24
CA ASN A 38 -17.97 36.22 31.62
C ASN A 38 -19.14 36.13 30.63
N SER A 39 -20.32 36.34 31.21
CA SER A 39 -21.68 36.19 30.72
C SER A 39 -22.20 37.40 29.93
N ASN A 40 -23.09 37.18 28.94
CA ASN A 40 -24.50 37.61 28.98
C ASN A 40 -25.18 37.70 27.59
N ASN A 41 -26.28 36.96 27.48
CA ASN A 41 -27.60 37.25 26.90
C ASN A 41 -27.78 38.09 25.61
N LYS A 42 -28.32 37.37 24.61
CA LYS A 42 -29.47 37.67 23.73
C LYS A 42 -30.11 39.08 23.78
N LYS A 43 -30.36 39.63 22.59
CA LYS A 43 -31.72 39.99 22.13
C LYS A 43 -31.79 40.08 20.59
N GLU A 44 -32.88 39.53 20.07
CA GLU A 44 -33.42 39.69 18.71
C GLU A 44 -33.96 41.11 18.53
N ASP A 45 -33.98 41.64 17.31
CA ASP A 45 -35.05 42.50 16.80
C ASP A 45 -35.08 42.49 15.26
N GLU A 46 -36.27 42.23 14.72
CA GLU A 46 -36.68 42.32 13.32
C GLU A 46 -36.78 43.78 12.86
N VAL A 47 -36.47 44.09 11.59
CA VAL A 47 -36.96 45.31 10.93
C VAL A 47 -37.33 45.05 9.46
N ASN A 48 -38.53 45.55 9.12
CA ASN A 48 -39.21 45.57 7.83
C ASN A 48 -38.59 46.57 6.80
N PRO A 49 -38.99 46.50 5.51
CA PRO A 49 -38.34 47.17 4.38
C PRO A 49 -38.97 48.53 4.02
N THR A 50 -38.23 49.40 3.32
CA THR A 50 -38.76 50.29 2.23
C THR A 50 -37.69 51.16 1.53
N ASN A 51 -37.83 51.22 0.20
CA ASN A 51 -37.59 52.34 -0.75
C ASN A 51 -36.24 53.08 -0.85
N GLY A 52 -35.52 52.78 -1.93
CA GLY A 52 -35.37 53.65 -3.12
C GLY A 52 -34.54 54.95 -3.02
N SER A 53 -33.41 55.01 -3.76
CA SER A 53 -33.10 56.08 -4.73
C SER A 53 -31.74 55.86 -5.43
N ASN A 54 -31.72 56.23 -6.71
CA ASN A 54 -30.63 56.12 -7.70
C ASN A 54 -29.36 56.90 -7.34
N SER A 55 -28.20 56.41 -7.80
CA SER A 55 -27.31 57.19 -8.70
C SER A 55 -26.24 56.31 -9.35
N ASN A 56 -26.00 56.62 -10.64
CA ASN A 56 -25.09 55.95 -11.57
C ASN A 56 -23.61 56.01 -11.13
N SER A 57 -22.86 54.95 -11.46
CA SER A 57 -21.45 55.09 -11.82
C SER A 57 -21.05 54.01 -12.84
N ASP A 58 -20.42 54.46 -13.91
CA ASP A 58 -19.98 53.75 -15.11
C ASP A 58 -19.30 52.40 -14.86
N SER A 59 -19.70 51.39 -15.63
CA SER A 59 -18.86 50.24 -15.94
C SER A 59 -18.72 50.13 -17.46
N SER A 60 -17.58 50.58 -17.98
CA SER A 60 -17.13 50.30 -19.34
C SER A 60 -16.87 48.80 -19.48
N SER A 61 -17.84 48.07 -20.00
CA SER A 61 -17.67 46.69 -20.43
C SER A 61 -16.88 46.66 -21.74
N ILE A 62 -15.61 46.24 -21.65
CA ILE A 62 -14.86 45.82 -22.84
C ILE A 62 -15.43 44.46 -23.25
N ASN A 63 -16.43 44.49 -24.12
CA ASN A 63 -16.90 43.33 -24.87
C ASN A 63 -15.81 42.91 -25.88
N ASN A 64 -14.89 42.06 -25.46
CA ASN A 64 -14.06 41.29 -26.40
C ASN A 64 -14.89 40.11 -26.95
N ASN A 65 -15.88 40.43 -27.79
CA ASN A 65 -16.47 39.46 -28.69
C ASN A 65 -15.47 39.22 -29.83
N VAL A 66 -14.58 38.24 -29.65
CA VAL A 66 -13.87 37.64 -30.79
C VAL A 66 -14.91 36.89 -31.61
N ILE A 67 -15.29 37.46 -32.75
CA ILE A 67 -16.15 36.82 -33.75
C ILE A 67 -15.35 35.64 -34.32
N TYR A 68 -15.62 34.44 -33.81
CA TYR A 68 -15.08 33.20 -34.37
C TYR A 68 -15.91 32.85 -35.60
N ASN A 69 -15.44 33.22 -36.80
CA ASN A 69 -16.03 32.71 -38.03
C ASN A 69 -15.76 31.20 -38.08
N PRO A 70 -16.80 30.33 -38.05
CA PRO A 70 -16.57 28.90 -38.16
C PRO A 70 -15.97 28.60 -39.53
N VAL A 71 -14.74 28.10 -39.54
CA VAL A 71 -14.07 27.61 -40.74
C VAL A 71 -14.81 26.34 -41.18
N ASP A 72 -15.30 26.30 -42.41
CA ASP A 72 -15.87 25.07 -42.96
C ASP A 72 -14.77 24.04 -43.20
N LEU A 73 -14.85 22.91 -42.49
CA LEU A 73 -13.90 21.80 -42.56
C LEU A 73 -14.46 20.61 -43.35
N SER A 74 -15.63 20.72 -43.97
CA SER A 74 -16.33 19.59 -44.58
C SER A 74 -15.51 18.88 -45.67
N GLU A 75 -14.81 19.64 -46.52
CA GLU A 75 -13.99 19.08 -47.60
C GLU A 75 -12.78 18.29 -47.06
N ILE A 76 -12.08 18.87 -46.10
CA ILE A 76 -10.89 18.26 -45.51
C ILE A 76 -11.27 17.05 -44.63
N ASP A 77 -12.37 17.14 -43.87
CA ASP A 77 -12.89 16.03 -43.09
C ASP A 77 -13.27 14.83 -43.98
N ALA A 78 -13.91 15.08 -45.13
CA ALA A 78 -14.20 14.04 -46.12
C ALA A 78 -12.92 13.37 -46.66
N LYS A 79 -11.85 14.16 -46.87
CA LYS A 79 -10.54 13.64 -47.29
C LYS A 79 -9.92 12.74 -46.22
N TYR A 80 -9.92 13.15 -44.96
CA TYR A 80 -9.41 12.32 -43.85
C TYR A 80 -10.26 11.07 -43.63
N LEU A 81 -11.59 11.11 -43.73
CA LEU A 81 -12.46 9.93 -43.67
C LEU A 81 -12.13 8.87 -44.73
N LYS A 82 -11.64 9.31 -45.89
CA LYS A 82 -11.14 8.41 -46.93
C LYS A 82 -9.75 7.88 -46.55
N TYR A 83 -8.82 8.78 -46.23
CA TYR A 83 -7.40 8.44 -46.10
C TYR A 83 -7.07 7.64 -44.85
N THR A 84 -7.80 7.85 -43.76
CA THR A 84 -7.69 7.05 -42.53
C THR A 84 -8.13 5.60 -42.71
N THR A 85 -8.68 5.23 -43.88
CA THR A 85 -9.15 3.87 -44.20
C THR A 85 -8.40 3.23 -45.37
N THR A 86 -7.37 3.89 -45.90
CA THR A 86 -6.55 3.41 -47.01
C THR A 86 -5.08 3.35 -46.59
N ASP A 87 -4.21 2.84 -47.47
CA ASP A 87 -2.76 2.96 -47.26
C ASP A 87 -2.36 4.43 -47.09
N PHE A 88 -1.35 4.65 -46.25
CA PHE A 88 -0.83 5.97 -45.94
C PHE A 88 -0.44 6.73 -47.21
N LYS A 89 -0.96 7.97 -47.35
CA LYS A 89 -0.66 8.85 -48.48
C LYS A 89 -0.37 10.26 -47.99
N GLU A 90 0.83 10.73 -48.27
CA GLU A 90 1.21 12.12 -48.00
C GLU A 90 0.36 13.09 -48.82
N PHE A 91 -0.03 14.19 -48.19
CA PHE A 91 -0.64 15.32 -48.88
C PHE A 91 -0.34 16.63 -48.15
N ASP A 92 -0.45 17.73 -48.87
CA ASP A 92 -0.16 19.06 -48.33
C ASP A 92 -1.36 19.64 -47.58
N LEU A 93 -1.11 20.20 -46.39
CA LEU A 93 -2.05 20.95 -45.58
C LEU A 93 -1.99 22.46 -45.84
N ASN A 94 -1.08 22.97 -46.67
CA ASN A 94 -0.87 24.41 -46.88
C ASN A 94 -2.11 25.18 -47.36
N ASN A 95 -3.08 24.50 -48.00
CA ASN A 95 -4.37 25.11 -48.40
C ASN A 95 -5.41 25.15 -47.25
N PHE A 96 -5.10 24.57 -46.10
CA PHE A 96 -5.99 24.42 -44.96
C PHE A 96 -5.39 25.07 -43.71
N ASN A 97 -6.24 25.65 -42.87
CA ASN A 97 -5.79 26.17 -41.58
C ASN A 97 -5.58 25.03 -40.59
N VAL A 98 -4.33 24.58 -40.43
CA VAL A 98 -3.95 23.49 -39.49
C VAL A 98 -4.42 23.79 -38.05
N THR A 99 -4.42 25.06 -37.64
CA THR A 99 -4.96 25.49 -36.34
C THR A 99 -6.44 25.17 -36.21
N SER A 100 -7.24 25.38 -37.27
CA SER A 100 -8.68 25.03 -37.25
C SER A 100 -8.93 23.54 -37.12
N LEU A 101 -8.06 22.68 -37.69
CA LEU A 101 -8.14 21.23 -37.50
C LEU A 101 -7.89 20.85 -36.02
N MET A 102 -6.84 21.40 -35.41
CA MET A 102 -6.54 21.13 -34.00
C MET A 102 -7.64 21.65 -33.05
N LEU A 103 -8.33 22.73 -33.41
CA LEU A 103 -9.43 23.34 -32.65
C LEU A 103 -10.80 22.69 -32.92
N ASN A 104 -10.89 21.68 -33.81
CA ASN A 104 -12.16 21.04 -34.14
C ASN A 104 -12.59 20.02 -33.06
N ASP A 105 -13.50 20.44 -32.17
CA ASP A 105 -14.06 19.57 -31.12
C ASP A 105 -15.32 18.77 -31.56
N GLN A 106 -15.71 18.85 -32.85
CA GLN A 106 -16.80 18.06 -33.42
C GLN A 106 -16.37 16.62 -33.75
N VAL A 107 -15.07 16.38 -33.88
CA VAL A 107 -14.46 15.07 -34.17
C VAL A 107 -13.57 14.63 -33.02
N GLY A 108 -13.27 13.33 -32.96
CA GLY A 108 -12.34 12.79 -31.97
C GLY A 108 -10.93 13.36 -32.14
N VAL A 109 -10.18 13.49 -31.04
CA VAL A 109 -8.86 14.18 -31.01
C VAL A 109 -7.81 13.60 -31.96
N ASN A 110 -7.94 12.32 -32.32
CA ASN A 110 -7.06 11.61 -33.24
C ASN A 110 -7.66 11.43 -34.63
N PHE A 111 -8.77 12.09 -34.96
CA PHE A 111 -9.45 11.97 -36.27
C PHE A 111 -8.52 12.30 -37.44
N TYR A 112 -7.68 13.31 -37.29
CA TYR A 112 -6.71 13.74 -38.30
C TYR A 112 -5.40 12.94 -38.29
N ALA A 113 -5.30 11.86 -37.49
CA ALA A 113 -4.13 10.98 -37.46
C ALA A 113 -4.31 9.78 -38.42
N HIS A 114 -3.22 9.30 -39.02
CA HIS A 114 -3.24 8.01 -39.71
C HIS A 114 -2.85 6.87 -38.75
N PRO A 115 -3.55 5.72 -38.74
CA PRO A 115 -3.29 4.65 -37.75
C PRO A 115 -1.91 3.97 -37.87
N ASP A 116 -1.25 4.08 -39.03
CA ASP A 116 0.11 3.53 -39.22
C ASP A 116 1.18 4.21 -38.37
N TYR A 117 0.92 5.40 -37.82
CA TYR A 117 1.86 6.09 -36.93
C TYR A 117 1.18 6.58 -35.66
N LYS A 118 1.98 6.79 -34.62
CA LYS A 118 1.55 7.37 -33.35
C LYS A 118 2.72 8.07 -32.67
N LEU A 119 2.42 8.92 -31.69
CA LEU A 119 3.47 9.39 -30.78
C LEU A 119 3.85 8.26 -29.82
N ASP A 120 5.14 8.20 -29.46
CA ASP A 120 5.68 7.21 -28.52
C ASP A 120 5.15 7.37 -27.08
N HIS A 121 4.54 8.52 -26.79
CA HIS A 121 3.86 8.82 -25.53
C HIS A 121 2.40 9.22 -25.79
N GLU A 122 1.45 8.46 -25.25
CA GLU A 122 0.03 8.86 -25.23
C GLU A 122 -0.21 10.00 -24.24
N ILE A 123 0.49 9.95 -23.09
CA ILE A 123 0.51 11.00 -22.07
C ILE A 123 1.97 11.27 -21.71
N VAL A 124 2.36 12.55 -21.68
CA VAL A 124 3.64 13.03 -21.17
C VAL A 124 3.40 13.75 -19.85
N GLU A 125 4.11 13.36 -18.79
CA GLU A 125 4.02 14.00 -17.48
C GLU A 125 5.32 14.79 -17.22
N LEU A 126 5.18 16.10 -17.01
CA LEU A 126 6.29 17.01 -16.77
C LEU A 126 6.26 17.53 -15.34
N ASP A 127 7.41 17.51 -14.67
CA ASP A 127 7.62 18.05 -13.34
C ASP A 127 8.92 18.86 -13.28
N GLN A 128 9.09 19.68 -12.24
CA GLN A 128 10.27 20.54 -12.13
C GLN A 128 11.60 19.78 -12.02
N ASN A 129 11.57 18.56 -11.45
CA ASN A 129 12.75 17.88 -10.92
C ASN A 129 13.14 16.66 -11.75
N ILE A 130 12.26 15.67 -11.91
CA ILE A 130 12.57 14.36 -12.47
C ILE A 130 12.39 14.37 -13.99
N ASN A 131 11.21 14.76 -14.45
CA ASN A 131 10.81 14.80 -15.86
C ASN A 131 10.69 16.24 -16.34
N ASN A 132 11.74 17.04 -16.15
CA ASN A 132 11.73 18.44 -16.56
C ASN A 132 11.69 18.64 -18.09
N GLN A 133 12.09 17.61 -18.84
CA GLN A 133 12.16 17.63 -20.28
C GLN A 133 11.97 16.20 -20.83
N VAL A 134 11.12 16.05 -21.83
CA VAL A 134 10.85 14.77 -22.50
C VAL A 134 10.91 14.98 -24.01
N LYS A 135 11.64 14.11 -24.70
CA LYS A 135 11.74 14.09 -26.16
C LYS A 135 10.67 13.17 -26.72
N VAL A 136 9.62 13.73 -27.31
CA VAL A 136 8.55 12.96 -27.95
C VAL A 136 8.93 12.66 -29.39
N LYS A 137 8.65 11.44 -29.85
CA LYS A 137 8.95 10.99 -31.21
C LYS A 137 7.70 10.44 -31.89
N LEU A 138 7.62 10.65 -33.20
CA LEU A 138 6.66 9.91 -34.01
C LEU A 138 7.24 8.53 -34.35
N ILE A 139 6.47 7.49 -34.11
CA ILE A 139 6.86 6.09 -34.34
C ILE A 139 5.85 5.40 -35.26
N ASP A 140 6.34 4.41 -36.01
CA ASP A 140 5.48 3.49 -36.75
C ASP A 140 4.73 2.58 -35.76
N SER A 141 3.41 2.51 -35.89
CA SER A 141 2.53 1.80 -34.96
C SER A 141 2.73 0.28 -34.95
N LYS A 142 3.29 -0.30 -36.02
CA LYS A 142 3.50 -1.75 -36.18
C LYS A 142 4.86 -2.17 -35.62
N THR A 143 5.90 -1.39 -35.90
CA THR A 143 7.28 -1.70 -35.52
C THR A 143 7.72 -1.03 -34.20
N ASN A 144 6.98 0.00 -33.77
CA ASN A 144 7.33 0.93 -32.69
C ASN A 144 8.71 1.60 -32.88
N GLN A 145 9.21 1.69 -34.11
CA GLN A 145 10.46 2.39 -34.43
C GLN A 145 10.19 3.85 -34.80
N PRO A 146 11.08 4.80 -34.43
CA PRO A 146 11.00 6.18 -34.89
C PRO A 146 10.97 6.28 -36.41
N VAL A 147 10.14 7.18 -36.94
CA VAL A 147 10.22 7.53 -38.37
C VAL A 147 11.56 8.17 -38.69
N GLU A 148 12.10 7.96 -39.89
CA GLU A 148 13.40 8.50 -40.30
C GLU A 148 13.40 10.05 -40.39
N ASP A 149 12.28 10.61 -40.84
CA ASP A 149 12.06 12.05 -41.09
C ASP A 149 11.68 12.84 -39.81
N GLN A 150 12.26 12.56 -38.63
CA GLN A 150 11.90 13.27 -37.37
C GLN A 150 12.08 14.79 -37.46
N ASP A 151 13.07 15.24 -38.23
CA ASP A 151 13.42 16.64 -38.44
C ASP A 151 12.40 17.41 -39.29
N LYS A 152 11.55 16.70 -40.04
CA LYS A 152 10.49 17.29 -40.87
C LYS A 152 9.16 17.45 -40.14
N ILE A 153 9.06 16.94 -38.91
CA ILE A 153 7.83 17.02 -38.12
C ILE A 153 7.66 18.45 -37.61
N LYS A 154 6.48 19.03 -37.83
CA LYS A 154 6.12 20.32 -37.22
C LYS A 154 5.34 20.08 -35.95
N TRP A 155 5.73 20.73 -34.86
CA TRP A 155 5.15 20.50 -33.55
C TRP A 155 4.30 21.69 -33.10
N TYR A 156 3.19 21.37 -32.44
CA TYR A 156 2.22 22.34 -31.94
C TYR A 156 1.72 21.96 -30.55
N GLN A 157 1.34 22.97 -29.76
CA GLN A 157 0.61 22.79 -28.52
C GLN A 157 -0.77 23.45 -28.66
N ARG A 158 -1.84 22.75 -28.28
CA ARG A 158 -3.18 23.32 -28.09
C ARG A 158 -3.53 23.39 -26.61
N THR A 159 -3.77 24.60 -26.12
CA THR A 159 -4.26 24.85 -24.76
C THR A 159 -5.79 24.81 -24.77
N ARG A 160 -6.44 24.40 -23.68
CA ARG A 160 -7.91 24.50 -23.52
C ARG A 160 -8.36 25.53 -22.48
N TYR A 161 -7.49 25.83 -21.52
CA TYR A 161 -7.74 26.79 -20.44
C TYR A 161 -6.45 27.58 -20.18
N PRO A 162 -6.52 28.92 -19.98
CA PRO A 162 -7.73 29.75 -19.92
C PRO A 162 -8.40 30.00 -21.27
N ASN A 163 -7.67 29.84 -22.38
CA ASN A 163 -8.18 30.04 -23.74
C ASN A 163 -7.84 28.83 -24.63
N ASP A 164 -8.68 28.59 -25.63
CA ASP A 164 -8.46 27.56 -26.64
C ASP A 164 -7.60 28.10 -27.78
N VAL A 165 -6.28 27.86 -27.72
CA VAL A 165 -5.29 28.48 -28.60
C VAL A 165 -4.23 27.46 -29.01
N VAL A 166 -3.73 27.60 -30.24
CA VAL A 166 -2.65 26.77 -30.79
C VAL A 166 -1.36 27.57 -30.90
N PHE A 167 -0.27 27.01 -30.40
CA PHE A 167 1.07 27.57 -30.43
C PHE A 167 2.01 26.67 -31.24
N LYS A 168 2.89 27.28 -32.04
CA LYS A 168 3.93 26.55 -32.76
C LYS A 168 5.13 26.27 -31.86
N ALA A 169 5.92 25.26 -32.21
CA ALA A 169 7.21 25.05 -31.57
C ALA A 169 8.12 26.29 -31.62
N ASN A 170 8.95 26.45 -30.59
CA ASN A 170 9.82 27.61 -30.31
C ASN A 170 9.09 28.95 -30.11
N GLN A 171 7.75 28.97 -30.09
CA GLN A 171 6.99 30.16 -29.73
C GLN A 171 7.13 30.42 -28.22
N ASN A 172 7.20 31.71 -27.85
CA ASN A 172 7.26 32.13 -26.45
C ASN A 172 6.00 32.93 -26.11
N ASP A 173 5.08 32.31 -25.37
CA ASP A 173 3.85 32.95 -24.89
C ASP A 173 3.58 32.52 -23.44
N GLU A 174 3.10 33.47 -22.64
CA GLU A 174 2.81 33.24 -21.22
C GLU A 174 1.66 32.25 -21.00
N ASN A 175 0.72 32.12 -21.95
CA ASN A 175 -0.44 31.24 -21.85
C ASN A 175 -0.15 29.77 -22.22
N MET A 176 1.03 29.47 -22.76
CA MET A 176 1.45 28.10 -23.03
C MET A 176 1.56 27.28 -21.73
N ASN A 177 1.10 26.03 -21.72
CA ASN A 177 1.21 25.16 -20.55
C ASN A 177 2.62 24.57 -20.38
N PHE A 178 3.32 24.28 -21.48
CA PHE A 178 4.71 23.78 -21.51
C PHE A 178 5.54 24.49 -22.59
N LYS A 179 6.87 24.39 -22.50
CA LYS A 179 7.78 24.82 -23.57
C LYS A 179 7.89 23.71 -24.60
N LEU A 180 7.84 24.06 -25.88
CA LEU A 180 7.90 23.10 -26.98
C LEU A 180 8.99 23.51 -27.96
N SER A 181 9.94 22.62 -28.20
CA SER A 181 11.03 22.82 -29.16
C SER A 181 10.69 22.23 -30.53
N SER A 182 11.30 22.75 -31.59
CA SER A 182 11.04 22.28 -32.98
C SER A 182 11.39 20.83 -33.24
N ASP A 183 12.18 20.22 -32.35
CA ASP A 183 12.61 18.85 -32.45
C ASP A 183 11.65 17.88 -31.71
N GLY A 184 10.52 18.35 -31.16
CA GLY A 184 9.56 17.53 -30.41
C GLY A 184 9.87 17.41 -28.92
N THR A 185 10.86 18.16 -28.43
CA THR A 185 11.16 18.20 -27.01
C THR A 185 10.16 19.10 -26.27
N VAL A 186 9.42 18.54 -25.32
CA VAL A 186 8.57 19.27 -24.39
C VAL A 186 9.29 19.50 -23.07
N SER A 187 9.10 20.65 -22.44
CA SER A 187 9.78 20.97 -21.18
C SER A 187 8.85 21.69 -20.21
N TRP A 188 9.04 21.38 -18.92
CA TRP A 188 8.26 21.92 -17.83
C TRP A 188 8.28 23.44 -17.82
N LYS A 189 7.12 24.03 -17.50
CA LYS A 189 6.92 25.47 -17.33
C LYS A 189 6.06 25.68 -16.11
N GLU A 190 6.49 26.59 -15.23
CA GLU A 190 5.76 26.93 -14.02
C GLU A 190 4.40 27.58 -14.36
N ASP A 191 3.32 27.04 -13.78
CA ASP A 191 2.02 27.69 -13.77
C ASP A 191 2.00 28.76 -12.67
N LYS A 192 2.32 30.00 -13.03
CA LYS A 192 2.30 31.13 -12.07
C LYS A 192 0.90 31.42 -11.53
N LEU A 193 -0.15 31.02 -12.24
CA LEU A 193 -1.54 31.21 -11.81
C LEU A 193 -1.97 30.18 -10.76
N ALA A 194 -1.22 29.09 -10.60
CA ALA A 194 -1.50 28.05 -9.62
C ALA A 194 -1.11 28.43 -8.18
N ASN A 195 -0.32 29.50 -7.96
CA ASN A 195 0.21 29.86 -6.64
C ASN A 195 -0.85 30.21 -5.58
N ASN A 196 -2.11 30.41 -5.98
CA ASN A 196 -3.26 30.62 -5.09
C ASN A 196 -4.43 29.64 -5.38
N SER A 197 -4.14 28.50 -6.01
CA SER A 197 -5.11 27.52 -6.47
C SER A 197 -4.90 26.17 -5.80
N THR A 198 -5.96 25.37 -5.68
CA THR A 198 -5.86 23.95 -5.29
C THR A 198 -5.47 23.03 -6.45
N ARG A 199 -5.19 23.61 -7.63
CA ARG A 199 -4.79 22.87 -8.83
C ARG A 199 -3.40 22.26 -8.65
N GLU A 200 -3.29 20.95 -8.86
CA GLU A 200 -2.00 20.22 -8.82
C GLU A 200 -1.36 20.04 -10.20
N GLU A 201 -2.14 20.18 -11.27
CA GLU A 201 -1.70 19.99 -12.64
C GLU A 201 -2.47 20.87 -13.64
N GLN A 202 -1.84 21.18 -14.76
CA GLN A 202 -2.49 21.69 -15.96
C GLN A 202 -2.23 20.73 -17.12
N SER A 203 -3.10 20.74 -18.13
CA SER A 203 -2.98 19.86 -19.30
C SER A 203 -3.17 20.61 -20.60
N ALA A 204 -2.43 20.22 -21.62
CA ALA A 204 -2.59 20.68 -23.00
C ALA A 204 -2.34 19.54 -23.97
N MET A 205 -2.85 19.68 -25.19
CA MET A 205 -2.57 18.72 -26.26
C MET A 205 -1.25 19.08 -26.94
N LEU A 206 -0.43 18.07 -27.23
CA LEU A 206 0.69 18.12 -28.15
C LEU A 206 0.24 17.53 -29.48
N TYR A 207 0.59 18.18 -30.59
CA TYR A 207 0.37 17.66 -31.94
C TYR A 207 1.68 17.62 -32.71
N ALA A 208 1.94 16.49 -33.37
CA ALA A 208 2.91 16.39 -34.45
C ALA A 208 2.18 16.41 -35.79
N GLU A 209 2.52 17.37 -36.64
CA GLU A 209 2.14 17.36 -38.06
C GLU A 209 3.23 16.63 -38.85
N TYR A 210 2.85 15.53 -39.49
CA TYR A 210 3.73 14.75 -40.34
C TYR A 210 2.99 14.34 -41.61
N LYS A 211 3.53 14.77 -42.77
CA LYS A 211 3.05 14.40 -44.11
C LYS A 211 1.54 14.60 -44.32
N GLY A 212 1.00 15.66 -43.72
CA GLY A 212 -0.41 16.03 -43.83
C GLY A 212 -1.34 15.41 -42.78
N TYR A 213 -0.82 14.78 -41.73
CA TYR A 213 -1.61 14.21 -40.63
C TYR A 213 -1.20 14.81 -39.29
N LEU A 214 -2.14 14.84 -38.33
CA LEU A 214 -1.94 15.40 -36.99
C LEU A 214 -2.03 14.29 -35.92
N TYR A 215 -0.92 14.05 -35.23
CA TYR A 215 -0.80 13.02 -34.20
C TYR A 215 -0.87 13.63 -32.81
N PRO A 216 -1.92 13.35 -32.01
CA PRO A 216 -2.09 13.93 -30.69
C PRO A 216 -1.36 13.17 -29.58
N SER A 217 -1.00 13.89 -28.52
CA SER A 217 -0.63 13.37 -27.19
C SER A 217 -1.11 14.36 -26.12
N ILE A 218 -1.33 13.90 -24.89
CA ILE A 218 -1.68 14.77 -23.76
C ILE A 218 -0.41 15.10 -23.00
N VAL A 219 -0.14 16.36 -22.72
CA VAL A 219 0.96 16.77 -21.82
C VAL A 219 0.36 17.31 -20.54
N LYS A 220 0.65 16.63 -19.42
CA LYS A 220 0.35 17.08 -18.07
C LYS A 220 1.57 17.78 -17.50
N VAL A 221 1.36 18.95 -16.90
CA VAL A 221 2.40 19.74 -16.28
C VAL A 221 2.05 19.93 -14.82
N TYR A 222 2.85 19.36 -13.93
CA TYR A 222 2.64 19.43 -12.50
C TYR A 222 3.09 20.77 -11.91
N THR A 223 2.38 21.23 -10.88
CA THR A 223 2.80 22.43 -10.14
C THR A 223 4.12 22.19 -9.40
N LYS A 224 4.73 23.27 -8.91
CA LYS A 224 5.96 23.21 -8.12
C LYS A 224 5.81 22.35 -6.86
N ASP A 225 4.70 22.50 -6.15
CA ASP A 225 4.43 21.70 -4.94
C ASP A 225 4.25 20.22 -5.26
N LYS A 226 3.48 19.91 -6.31
CA LYS A 226 3.32 18.54 -6.80
C LYS A 226 4.66 17.93 -7.22
N SER A 227 5.48 18.69 -7.96
CA SER A 227 6.82 18.29 -8.40
C SER A 227 7.75 18.00 -7.22
N ARG A 228 7.69 18.82 -6.16
CA ARG A 228 8.44 18.59 -4.92
C ARG A 228 8.02 17.28 -4.25
N LEU A 229 6.72 17.02 -4.13
CA LEU A 229 6.21 15.80 -3.49
C LEU A 229 6.59 14.53 -4.27
N ILE A 230 6.54 14.57 -5.61
CA ILE A 230 6.98 13.46 -6.46
C ILE A 230 8.48 13.19 -6.24
N LYS A 231 9.30 14.25 -6.19
CA LYS A 231 10.73 14.14 -5.89
C LYS A 231 10.98 13.53 -4.51
N GLU A 232 10.36 14.08 -3.47
CA GLU A 232 10.51 13.62 -2.09
C GLU A 232 10.10 12.14 -1.94
N GLU A 233 9.00 11.72 -2.57
CA GLU A 233 8.57 10.31 -2.59
C GLU A 233 9.61 9.42 -3.31
N ALA A 234 10.14 9.84 -4.45
CA ALA A 234 11.17 9.10 -5.17
C ALA A 234 12.47 8.96 -4.37
N GLU A 235 12.90 10.03 -3.71
CA GLU A 235 14.07 10.02 -2.81
C GLU A 235 13.85 9.11 -1.60
N ALA A 236 12.65 9.13 -1.00
CA ALA A 236 12.27 8.25 0.09
C ALA A 236 12.27 6.78 -0.33
N ARG A 237 11.70 6.45 -1.51
CA ARG A 237 11.69 5.08 -2.08
C ARG A 237 13.10 4.58 -2.31
N LYS A 238 13.96 5.43 -2.89
CA LYS A 238 15.38 5.11 -3.06
C LYS A 238 16.05 4.87 -1.71
N ALA A 239 15.82 5.72 -0.72
CA ALA A 239 16.38 5.54 0.62
C ALA A 239 15.93 4.22 1.27
N ALA A 240 14.63 3.89 1.21
CA ALA A 240 14.08 2.62 1.70
C ALA A 240 14.81 1.42 1.07
N LYS A 241 14.96 1.44 -0.26
CA LYS A 241 15.67 0.41 -1.01
C LYS A 241 17.15 0.31 -0.59
N ASP A 242 17.85 1.44 -0.53
CA ASP A 242 19.27 1.51 -0.14
C ASP A 242 19.49 0.95 1.28
N ILE A 243 18.59 1.24 2.23
CA ILE A 243 18.62 0.69 3.60
C ILE A 243 18.47 -0.84 3.57
N VAL A 244 17.42 -1.33 2.90
CA VAL A 244 17.10 -2.76 2.86
C VAL A 244 18.20 -3.59 2.18
N GLU A 245 18.79 -3.05 1.10
CA GLU A 245 19.89 -3.69 0.38
C GLU A 245 21.18 -3.70 1.19
N LYS A 246 21.56 -2.56 1.78
CA LYS A 246 22.77 -2.43 2.61
C LYS A 246 22.75 -3.40 3.79
N GLU A 247 21.61 -3.51 4.46
CA GLU A 247 21.47 -4.35 5.65
C GLU A 247 21.14 -5.82 5.32
N ARG A 248 20.97 -6.15 4.03
CA ARG A 248 20.66 -7.49 3.51
C ARG A 248 19.44 -8.14 4.17
N TRP A 249 18.45 -7.35 4.58
CA TRP A 249 17.28 -7.88 5.27
C TRP A 249 16.45 -8.84 4.41
N LYS A 250 16.45 -8.69 3.08
CA LYS A 250 15.78 -9.65 2.16
C LYS A 250 16.33 -11.08 2.25
N ASP A 251 17.52 -11.26 2.82
CA ASP A 251 18.14 -12.57 3.08
C ASP A 251 17.66 -13.20 4.39
N LEU A 252 16.85 -12.50 5.20
CA LEU A 252 16.30 -12.99 6.46
C LEU A 252 14.87 -13.52 6.28
N PRO A 253 14.39 -14.41 7.16
CA PRO A 253 12.97 -14.76 7.27
C PRO A 253 12.10 -13.56 7.69
N ILE A 254 10.79 -13.62 7.40
CA ILE A 254 9.88 -12.45 7.48
C ILE A 254 9.82 -11.81 8.88
N LEU A 255 9.74 -12.62 9.95
CA LEU A 255 9.70 -12.10 11.32
C LEU A 255 10.99 -11.33 11.69
N GLU A 256 12.13 -11.81 11.21
CA GLU A 256 13.42 -11.15 11.40
C GLU A 256 13.53 -9.87 10.56
N ARG A 257 13.07 -9.88 9.30
CA ARG A 257 12.96 -8.67 8.45
C ARG A 257 12.20 -7.57 9.18
N LEU A 258 11.00 -7.90 9.66
CA LEU A 258 10.14 -6.96 10.37
C LEU A 258 10.82 -6.42 11.63
N THR A 259 11.39 -7.31 12.44
CA THR A 259 12.09 -6.95 13.69
C THR A 259 13.24 -5.98 13.41
N LYS A 260 14.06 -6.26 12.38
CA LYS A 260 15.20 -5.42 12.02
C LYS A 260 14.77 -4.07 11.46
N ALA A 261 13.77 -4.03 10.58
CA ALA A 261 13.21 -2.79 10.07
C ALA A 261 12.67 -1.89 11.18
N TYR A 262 11.94 -2.48 12.13
CA TYR A 262 11.36 -1.76 13.26
C TYR A 262 12.44 -1.20 14.21
N ALA A 263 13.41 -2.04 14.58
CA ALA A 263 14.55 -1.62 15.39
C ALA A 263 15.37 -0.50 14.72
N TRP A 264 15.51 -0.59 13.40
CA TRP A 264 16.27 0.40 12.66
C TRP A 264 15.56 1.74 12.61
N ILE A 265 14.26 1.80 12.29
CA ILE A 265 13.58 3.09 12.17
C ILE A 265 13.44 3.80 13.52
N THR A 266 13.15 3.05 14.59
CA THR A 266 13.06 3.57 15.97
C THR A 266 14.39 4.16 16.45
N LYS A 267 15.52 3.61 15.98
CA LYS A 267 16.86 4.05 16.38
C LYS A 267 17.44 5.16 15.51
N ASN A 268 17.14 5.17 14.20
CA ASN A 268 17.83 6.03 13.23
C ASN A 268 17.05 7.28 12.84
N VAL A 269 15.80 7.43 13.30
CA VAL A 269 14.97 8.60 13.03
C VAL A 269 14.73 9.32 14.36
N LYS A 270 14.84 10.65 14.33
CA LYS A 270 14.57 11.51 15.48
C LYS A 270 13.12 12.00 15.44
N TYR A 271 12.47 12.11 16.59
CA TYR A 271 11.18 12.79 16.67
C TYR A 271 11.35 14.30 16.56
N ASP A 272 10.59 14.90 15.64
CA ASP A 272 10.56 16.36 15.45
C ASP A 272 9.50 16.99 16.36
N TYR A 273 9.96 17.73 17.36
CA TYR A 273 9.10 18.45 18.30
C TYR A 273 8.75 19.87 17.81
N ASP A 274 9.33 20.31 16.69
CA ASP A 274 9.12 21.65 16.15
C ASP A 274 7.72 21.80 15.54
N LYS A 275 6.88 22.55 16.24
CA LYS A 275 5.50 22.85 15.83
C LYS A 275 5.42 23.91 14.72
N GLU A 276 6.53 24.49 14.28
CA GLU A 276 6.54 25.47 13.19
C GLU A 276 6.69 24.80 11.80
N LYS A 277 7.00 23.50 11.74
CA LYS A 277 7.25 22.73 10.50
C LYS A 277 6.15 21.73 10.12
N LEU A 278 4.91 21.97 10.55
CA LEU A 278 3.78 21.00 10.52
C LEU A 278 3.51 20.32 9.17
N PHE A 279 3.88 20.93 8.05
CA PHE A 279 3.62 20.39 6.70
C PHE A 279 4.80 19.63 6.08
N LYS A 280 6.03 19.77 6.60
CA LYS A 280 7.24 19.19 5.98
C LYS A 280 7.72 17.91 6.67
N ASN A 281 7.42 17.74 7.96
CA ASN A 281 7.95 16.66 8.80
C ASN A 281 7.05 15.42 8.89
N GLN A 282 6.13 15.22 7.93
CA GLN A 282 5.07 14.19 7.96
C GLN A 282 5.11 13.22 6.77
N SER A 283 6.24 13.14 6.06
CA SER A 283 6.39 12.32 4.86
C SER A 283 7.36 11.16 5.11
N ALA A 284 7.33 10.15 4.24
CA ALA A 284 8.37 9.12 4.24
C ALA A 284 9.76 9.74 3.99
N HIS A 285 9.83 10.84 3.23
CA HIS A 285 11.07 11.58 2.98
C HIS A 285 11.66 12.16 4.28
N SER A 286 10.86 12.84 5.11
CA SER A 286 11.37 13.38 6.38
C SER A 286 11.89 12.29 7.33
N ALA A 287 11.30 11.10 7.28
CA ALA A 287 11.77 9.95 8.05
C ALA A 287 13.03 9.28 7.47
N LEU A 288 13.00 8.96 6.18
CA LEU A 288 13.99 8.08 5.53
C LEU A 288 15.19 8.83 4.94
N VAL A 289 15.03 10.12 4.64
CA VAL A 289 16.09 10.95 4.07
C VAL A 289 16.57 11.95 5.12
N GLU A 290 15.67 12.77 5.67
CA GLU A 290 16.04 13.83 6.62
C GLU A 290 16.32 13.33 8.05
N ARG A 291 15.88 12.10 8.37
CA ARG A 291 16.05 11.47 9.70
C ARG A 291 15.40 12.23 10.86
N SER A 292 14.39 13.06 10.58
CA SER A 292 13.70 13.87 11.59
C SER A 292 12.24 14.07 11.21
N THR A 293 11.30 13.54 12.01
CA THR A 293 9.89 13.47 11.59
C THR A 293 8.93 13.31 12.78
N VAL A 294 7.62 13.44 12.55
CA VAL A 294 6.55 13.12 13.53
C VAL A 294 5.88 11.76 13.23
N CYS A 295 4.94 11.34 14.09
CA CYS A 295 3.98 10.22 13.94
C CYS A 295 3.80 9.72 12.49
N THR A 296 3.28 10.60 11.61
CA THR A 296 2.92 10.30 10.22
C THR A 296 4.11 9.92 9.36
N GLY A 297 5.25 10.59 9.51
CA GLY A 297 6.43 10.27 8.71
C GLY A 297 7.10 8.97 9.17
N TYR A 298 7.11 8.66 10.47
CA TYR A 298 7.50 7.35 10.97
C TYR A 298 6.63 6.26 10.34
N ALA A 299 5.31 6.42 10.38
CA ALA A 299 4.38 5.42 9.86
C ALA A 299 4.55 5.20 8.34
N LYS A 300 4.68 6.29 7.56
CA LYS A 300 4.89 6.22 6.10
C LYS A 300 6.28 5.68 5.74
N GLY A 301 7.32 6.11 6.44
CA GLY A 301 8.69 5.62 6.24
C GLY A 301 8.83 4.14 6.57
N PHE A 302 8.21 3.69 7.67
CA PHE A 302 8.18 2.28 8.03
C PHE A 302 7.39 1.44 7.03
N GLN A 303 6.22 1.92 6.58
CA GLN A 303 5.48 1.26 5.52
C GLN A 303 6.33 1.11 4.26
N MET A 304 7.06 2.15 3.86
CA MET A 304 7.91 2.11 2.67
C MET A 304 9.07 1.11 2.80
N ILE A 305 9.66 0.95 3.98
CA ILE A 305 10.63 -0.12 4.26
C ILE A 305 9.96 -1.51 4.17
N CYS A 306 8.76 -1.66 4.73
CA CYS A 306 7.99 -2.92 4.67
C CYS A 306 7.61 -3.29 3.23
N ASP A 307 7.21 -2.33 2.40
CA ASP A 307 6.94 -2.51 0.97
C ASP A 307 8.18 -3.11 0.28
N GLU A 308 9.36 -2.53 0.53
CA GLU A 308 10.62 -3.04 -0.01
C GLU A 308 10.94 -4.46 0.50
N LEU A 309 10.53 -4.82 1.70
CA LEU A 309 10.74 -6.15 2.31
C LEU A 309 9.68 -7.19 1.91
N GLY A 310 8.62 -6.78 1.19
CA GLY A 310 7.48 -7.62 0.85
C GLY A 310 6.59 -7.96 2.04
N ILE A 311 6.54 -7.10 3.05
CA ILE A 311 5.73 -7.27 4.25
C ILE A 311 4.48 -6.39 4.10
N PRO A 312 3.26 -6.98 4.04
CA PRO A 312 2.04 -6.18 3.98
C PRO A 312 1.95 -5.25 5.19
N CYS A 313 1.93 -3.95 4.92
CA CYS A 313 1.91 -2.90 5.93
C CYS A 313 0.95 -1.80 5.53
N LYS A 314 0.13 -1.35 6.48
CA LYS A 314 -0.82 -0.24 6.31
C LYS A 314 -0.46 0.86 7.29
N VAL A 315 -0.55 2.12 6.87
CA VAL A 315 -0.63 3.24 7.81
C VAL A 315 -2.02 3.22 8.45
N LYS A 316 -2.04 3.39 9.77
CA LYS A 316 -3.24 3.52 10.58
C LYS A 316 -3.25 4.92 11.15
N GLU A 317 -4.43 5.53 11.12
CA GLU A 317 -4.69 6.84 11.69
C GLU A 317 -5.82 6.72 12.69
N GLY A 318 -5.75 7.55 13.73
CA GLY A 318 -6.79 7.65 14.72
C GLY A 318 -6.40 8.62 15.82
N SER A 319 -7.09 8.51 16.93
CA SER A 319 -6.69 9.17 18.16
C SER A 319 -6.19 8.13 19.15
N SER A 320 -5.10 8.45 19.83
CA SER A 320 -4.62 7.62 20.91
C SER A 320 -4.21 8.42 22.14
N SER A 321 -4.42 7.84 23.31
CA SER A 321 -3.83 8.30 24.57
C SER A 321 -2.45 7.66 24.82
N ARG A 322 -1.83 7.03 23.81
CA ARG A 322 -0.54 6.35 23.94
C ARG A 322 0.62 7.29 24.23
N GLU A 323 0.69 8.39 23.49
CA GLU A 323 1.80 9.33 23.60
C GLU A 323 1.50 10.53 24.51
N ALA A 324 0.25 10.72 24.93
CA ALA A 324 -0.15 11.82 25.80
C ALA A 324 -1.25 11.38 26.76
N ASN A 325 -1.28 11.98 27.97
CA ASN A 325 -2.35 11.79 28.96
C ASN A 325 -3.75 12.31 28.49
N SER A 326 -3.89 12.63 27.21
CA SER A 326 -5.10 13.08 26.53
C SER A 326 -5.17 12.46 25.13
N GLU A 327 -6.38 12.39 24.59
CA GLU A 327 -6.61 11.95 23.21
C GLU A 327 -5.93 12.90 22.22
N VAL A 328 -4.98 12.38 21.44
CA VAL A 328 -4.23 13.12 20.42
C VAL A 328 -4.27 12.35 19.11
N LYS A 329 -4.38 13.07 17.98
CA LYS A 329 -4.26 12.46 16.64
C LYS A 329 -2.89 11.78 16.51
N HIS A 330 -2.89 10.55 16.04
CA HIS A 330 -1.70 9.74 15.92
C HIS A 330 -1.73 8.89 14.64
N ALA A 331 -0.54 8.53 14.17
CA ALA A 331 -0.35 7.64 13.04
C ALA A 331 0.68 6.55 13.38
N TRP A 332 0.34 5.30 13.08
CA TRP A 332 1.16 4.12 13.30
C TRP A 332 0.94 3.12 12.16
N ASN A 333 1.29 1.85 12.35
CA ASN A 333 1.12 0.84 11.32
C ASN A 333 0.38 -0.42 11.80
N ALA A 334 -0.27 -1.10 10.84
CA ALA A 334 -0.67 -2.49 10.98
C ALA A 334 0.16 -3.32 9.98
N VAL A 335 0.74 -4.43 10.44
CA VAL A 335 1.53 -5.37 9.64
C VAL A 335 0.90 -6.75 9.69
N GLU A 336 1.00 -7.49 8.58
CA GLU A 336 0.47 -8.85 8.51
C GLU A 336 1.57 -9.90 8.68
N LEU A 337 1.37 -10.82 9.61
CA LEU A 337 2.23 -11.98 9.83
C LEU A 337 1.35 -13.23 9.96
N ASP A 338 1.72 -14.31 9.26
CA ASP A 338 0.99 -15.59 9.27
C ASP A 338 -0.52 -15.48 8.98
N GLY A 339 -0.93 -14.45 8.21
CA GLY A 339 -2.34 -14.20 7.86
C GLY A 339 -3.12 -13.35 8.88
N GLU A 340 -2.46 -12.93 9.96
CA GLU A 340 -3.04 -12.14 11.04
C GLU A 340 -2.43 -10.73 11.08
N TRP A 341 -3.24 -9.73 11.44
CA TRP A 341 -2.79 -8.34 11.53
C TRP A 341 -2.39 -7.96 12.95
N TYR A 342 -1.22 -7.32 13.06
CA TYR A 342 -0.68 -6.80 14.30
C TYR A 342 -0.35 -5.31 14.16
N TYR A 343 -0.53 -4.55 15.23
CA TYR A 343 -0.13 -3.15 15.26
C TYR A 343 1.33 -3.02 15.67
N VAL A 344 2.02 -2.10 15.00
CA VAL A 344 3.37 -1.67 15.35
C VAL A 344 3.41 -0.14 15.35
N ASP A 345 4.02 0.45 16.37
CA ASP A 345 4.16 1.90 16.49
C ASP A 345 5.62 2.30 16.68
N PRO A 346 6.37 2.54 15.59
CA PRO A 346 7.77 2.93 15.69
C PRO A 346 7.97 4.32 16.30
N THR A 347 6.92 5.15 16.34
CA THR A 347 7.01 6.48 16.96
C THR A 347 7.07 6.33 18.47
N SER A 348 6.18 5.53 19.06
CA SER A 348 6.10 5.34 20.51
C SER A 348 7.31 4.60 21.09
N ASP A 349 7.96 3.73 20.29
CA ASP A 349 9.18 2.98 20.67
C ASP A 349 10.50 3.64 20.22
N ARG A 350 10.45 4.90 19.77
CA ARG A 350 11.64 5.65 19.33
C ARG A 350 12.72 5.71 20.40
N VAL A 351 13.97 5.64 19.96
CA VAL A 351 15.14 5.80 20.83
C VAL A 351 15.56 7.26 20.84
N GLU A 352 15.25 7.96 21.93
CA GLU A 352 15.66 9.35 22.10
C GLU A 352 17.19 9.50 22.08
N ASN A 353 17.67 10.52 21.36
CA ASN A 353 19.10 10.83 21.18
C ASN A 353 19.97 9.69 20.59
N GLY A 354 19.36 8.63 20.04
CA GLY A 354 20.08 7.48 19.46
C GLY A 354 20.90 6.66 20.48
N GLN A 355 20.73 6.92 21.78
CA GLN A 355 21.40 6.21 22.86
C GLN A 355 20.45 5.16 23.45
N GLY A 356 20.72 3.89 23.16
CA GLY A 356 19.95 2.77 23.69
C GLY A 356 19.52 1.77 22.62
N GLU A 357 18.72 0.81 23.05
CA GLU A 357 18.08 -0.18 22.19
C GLU A 357 16.57 0.06 22.17
N THR A 358 15.94 -0.29 21.05
CA THR A 358 14.48 -0.31 20.91
C THR A 358 13.87 -1.22 21.96
N LYS A 359 12.86 -0.73 22.68
CA LYS A 359 12.21 -1.49 23.76
C LYS A 359 11.16 -2.49 23.27
N PHE A 360 10.59 -2.25 22.08
CA PHE A 360 9.56 -3.09 21.47
C PHE A 360 8.29 -3.20 22.32
N GLU A 361 7.94 -2.16 23.09
CA GLU A 361 6.70 -2.11 23.89
C GLU A 361 5.46 -2.02 22.98
N PHE A 362 5.63 -1.42 21.80
CA PHE A 362 4.59 -1.21 20.80
C PHE A 362 4.82 -2.04 19.53
N PHE A 363 5.43 -3.22 19.69
CA PHE A 363 5.72 -4.14 18.59
C PHE A 363 4.82 -5.37 18.67
N LEU A 364 4.07 -5.61 17.58
CA LEU A 364 3.14 -6.72 17.42
C LEU A 364 2.03 -6.70 18.49
N ASN A 365 1.44 -5.53 18.75
CA ASN A 365 0.25 -5.40 19.57
C ASN A 365 -1.01 -5.83 18.78
N THR A 366 -2.13 -5.92 19.50
CA THR A 366 -3.49 -6.19 18.99
C THR A 366 -4.47 -5.14 19.51
N ASP A 367 -5.71 -5.15 19.03
CA ASP A 367 -6.79 -4.28 19.52
C ASP A 367 -7.01 -4.34 21.04
N LYS A 368 -6.65 -5.46 21.66
CA LYS A 368 -6.79 -5.69 23.12
C LYS A 368 -5.80 -4.84 23.93
N ASP A 369 -4.69 -4.43 23.32
CA ASP A 369 -3.66 -3.63 23.97
C ASP A 369 -4.01 -2.13 23.98
N PHE A 370 -4.93 -1.68 23.12
CA PHE A 370 -5.40 -0.30 23.06
C PHE A 370 -6.41 0.01 24.16
N SER A 371 -6.32 1.21 24.73
CA SER A 371 -7.26 1.76 25.70
C SER A 371 -8.66 1.89 25.08
N ASN A 372 -9.69 1.83 25.92
CA ASN A 372 -11.07 2.09 25.49
C ASN A 372 -11.28 3.53 24.99
N LYS A 373 -10.31 4.43 25.24
CA LYS A 373 -10.30 5.81 24.76
C LYS A 373 -9.64 5.98 23.39
N ASP A 374 -8.94 4.96 22.89
CA ASP A 374 -8.32 5.03 21.56
C ASP A 374 -9.40 4.85 20.49
N VAL A 375 -9.41 5.74 19.48
CA VAL A 375 -10.44 5.80 18.45
C VAL A 375 -9.80 5.63 17.08
N PHE A 376 -10.05 4.49 16.44
CA PHE A 376 -9.57 4.18 15.09
C PHE A 376 -10.36 3.02 14.48
N THR A 377 -10.26 2.84 13.17
CA THR A 377 -10.82 1.67 12.48
C THR A 377 -9.94 0.45 12.74
N LYS A 378 -10.47 -0.51 13.49
CA LYS A 378 -9.82 -1.79 13.81
C LYS A 378 -9.75 -2.71 12.60
N GLU A 379 -8.76 -3.60 12.54
CA GLU A 379 -8.68 -4.61 11.46
C GLU A 379 -9.68 -5.75 11.70
N GLU A 380 -10.17 -6.35 10.62
CA GLU A 380 -11.04 -7.53 10.68
C GLU A 380 -10.21 -8.80 10.99
N ASN A 381 -10.73 -9.69 11.85
CA ASN A 381 -10.08 -10.92 12.33
C ASN A 381 -8.84 -10.66 13.22
N GLN A 382 -9.03 -10.14 14.44
CA GLN A 382 -7.95 -9.97 15.44
C GLN A 382 -8.09 -10.88 16.67
N ASP A 383 -8.32 -12.18 16.46
CA ASP A 383 -8.08 -13.18 17.52
C ASP A 383 -6.60 -13.61 17.58
N ALA A 384 -5.74 -12.87 16.87
CA ALA A 384 -4.30 -13.04 16.80
C ALA A 384 -3.63 -13.00 18.19
N VAL A 385 -3.37 -14.17 18.77
CA VAL A 385 -2.64 -14.30 20.06
C VAL A 385 -1.18 -14.69 19.89
N LYS A 386 -0.81 -15.27 18.75
CA LYS A 386 0.50 -15.91 18.51
C LYS A 386 1.70 -14.98 18.75
N PHE A 387 1.68 -13.79 18.16
CA PHE A 387 2.77 -12.80 18.27
C PHE A 387 2.43 -11.59 19.14
N ARG A 388 1.30 -11.62 19.88
CA ARG A 388 0.88 -10.48 20.68
C ARG A 388 1.96 -10.14 21.72
N ASN A 389 2.51 -8.92 21.65
CA ASN A 389 3.61 -8.45 22.50
C ASN A 389 4.87 -9.35 22.44
N PHE A 390 5.19 -9.90 21.26
CA PHE A 390 6.21 -10.92 21.03
C PHE A 390 7.58 -10.68 21.69
N LYS A 391 8.02 -9.43 21.85
CA LYS A 391 9.33 -9.09 22.43
C LYS A 391 9.34 -8.97 23.95
N ASN A 392 8.17 -8.95 24.60
CA ASN A 392 8.06 -8.93 26.05
C ASN A 392 8.00 -10.36 26.61
N LYS A 393 9.13 -10.83 27.17
CA LYS A 393 9.26 -12.19 27.73
C LYS A 393 8.37 -12.47 28.95
N ASN A 394 7.89 -11.41 29.62
CA ASN A 394 7.02 -11.51 30.79
C ASN A 394 5.54 -11.35 30.43
N PHE A 395 5.21 -11.10 29.16
CA PHE A 395 3.84 -10.98 28.72
C PHE A 395 3.13 -12.34 28.74
N VAL A 396 1.93 -12.37 29.32
CA VAL A 396 1.09 -13.57 29.44
C VAL A 396 -0.38 -13.21 29.19
N TYR A 397 -1.09 -14.07 28.46
CA TYR A 397 -2.51 -13.85 28.17
C TYR A 397 -3.39 -15.07 28.46
N THR A 398 -2.94 -16.26 28.07
CA THR A 398 -3.63 -17.53 28.32
C THR A 398 -3.19 -18.15 29.65
N VAL A 399 -3.95 -19.15 30.14
CA VAL A 399 -3.52 -19.92 31.32
C VAL A 399 -2.20 -20.63 31.02
N GLU A 400 -2.04 -21.15 29.81
CA GLU A 400 -0.82 -21.80 29.35
C GLU A 400 0.41 -20.88 29.39
N ASP A 401 0.28 -19.61 28.98
CA ASP A 401 1.38 -18.64 29.05
C ASP A 401 1.84 -18.42 30.50
N VAL A 402 0.88 -18.27 31.42
CA VAL A 402 1.18 -18.07 32.85
C VAL A 402 1.82 -19.32 33.44
N LEU A 403 1.31 -20.51 33.11
CA LEU A 403 1.91 -21.78 33.55
C LEU A 403 3.34 -21.93 33.06
N ALA A 404 3.59 -21.60 31.79
CA ALA A 404 4.93 -21.62 31.23
C ALA A 404 5.85 -20.62 31.94
N LEU A 405 5.40 -19.39 32.19
CA LEU A 405 6.20 -18.38 32.88
C LEU A 405 6.52 -18.81 34.33
N VAL A 406 5.54 -19.36 35.05
CA VAL A 406 5.74 -19.96 36.39
C VAL A 406 6.78 -21.08 36.34
N ASP A 407 6.65 -21.99 35.38
CA ASP A 407 7.54 -23.15 35.25
C ASP A 407 8.98 -22.73 34.93
N ASN A 408 9.17 -21.69 34.12
CA ASN A 408 10.48 -21.16 33.76
C ASN A 408 11.18 -20.41 34.90
N ASN A 409 10.42 -19.81 35.82
CA ASN A 409 10.96 -19.04 36.95
C ASN A 409 11.08 -19.86 38.24
N ALA A 410 10.54 -21.08 38.29
CA ALA A 410 10.68 -21.95 39.44
C ALA A 410 12.13 -22.45 39.62
N ASP A 411 12.60 -22.49 40.87
CA ASP A 411 13.92 -23.00 41.21
C ASP A 411 14.02 -24.50 40.89
N GLU A 412 15.07 -24.90 40.18
CA GLU A 412 15.20 -26.28 39.70
C GLU A 412 15.51 -27.30 40.80
N LYS A 413 16.03 -26.86 41.95
CA LYS A 413 16.44 -27.76 43.04
C LYS A 413 15.32 -27.99 44.04
N THR A 414 14.56 -26.94 44.29
CA THR A 414 13.51 -26.89 45.31
C THR A 414 12.10 -26.89 44.72
N GLY A 415 11.96 -26.54 43.44
CA GLY A 415 10.65 -26.34 42.79
C GLY A 415 9.90 -25.12 43.33
N ASN A 416 10.54 -24.27 44.13
CA ASN A 416 9.93 -23.12 44.77
C ASN A 416 9.96 -21.91 43.83
N LEU A 417 8.95 -21.05 43.96
CA LEU A 417 8.87 -19.76 43.29
C LEU A 417 8.53 -18.69 44.34
N THR A 418 9.45 -17.78 44.62
CA THR A 418 9.25 -16.77 45.69
C THR A 418 8.46 -15.58 45.20
N ASN A 419 8.80 -15.08 44.01
CA ASN A 419 8.11 -13.99 43.35
C ASN A 419 8.00 -14.25 41.84
N LEU A 420 7.08 -13.55 41.20
CA LEU A 420 6.90 -13.57 39.76
C LEU A 420 6.46 -12.20 39.26
N MET A 421 7.23 -11.64 38.35
CA MET A 421 6.85 -10.45 37.60
C MET A 421 6.23 -10.88 36.28
N LEU A 422 5.05 -10.35 35.96
CA LEU A 422 4.37 -10.62 34.69
C LEU A 422 3.67 -9.36 34.17
N VAL A 423 3.43 -9.34 32.87
CA VAL A 423 2.66 -8.30 32.19
C VAL A 423 1.40 -8.91 31.62
N SER A 424 0.22 -8.40 32.00
CA SER A 424 -1.05 -8.92 31.49
C SER A 424 -2.18 -7.88 31.53
N ASP A 425 -3.23 -8.14 30.75
CA ASP A 425 -4.54 -7.52 30.86
C ASP A 425 -5.62 -8.52 31.35
N ASN A 426 -5.26 -9.79 31.57
CA ASN A 426 -6.19 -10.86 31.91
C ASN A 426 -5.79 -11.60 33.21
N PHE A 427 -6.10 -10.97 34.34
CA PHE A 427 -5.75 -11.49 35.66
C PHE A 427 -6.55 -12.71 36.09
N SER A 428 -7.70 -13.00 35.46
CA SER A 428 -8.45 -14.23 35.74
C SER A 428 -7.62 -15.47 35.35
N ASN A 429 -7.02 -15.45 34.16
CA ASN A 429 -6.13 -16.51 33.70
C ASN A 429 -4.89 -16.65 34.60
N VAL A 430 -4.35 -15.52 35.08
CA VAL A 430 -3.23 -15.51 36.04
C VAL A 430 -3.59 -16.27 37.32
N ILE A 431 -4.70 -15.92 37.97
CA ILE A 431 -5.14 -16.59 39.20
C ILE A 431 -5.48 -18.06 38.95
N ASN A 432 -6.13 -18.39 37.83
CA ASN A 432 -6.42 -19.77 37.47
C ASN A 432 -5.14 -20.62 37.33
N ALA A 433 -4.10 -20.08 36.67
CA ALA A 433 -2.81 -20.76 36.53
C ALA A 433 -2.11 -20.95 37.88
N PHE A 434 -2.15 -19.94 38.76
CA PHE A 434 -1.60 -20.05 40.12
C PHE A 434 -2.30 -21.15 40.92
N ASN A 435 -3.64 -21.22 40.85
CA ASN A 435 -4.42 -22.30 41.48
C ASN A 435 -4.02 -23.68 40.93
N GLN A 436 -3.85 -23.82 39.62
CA GLN A 436 -3.39 -25.07 39.00
C GLN A 436 -1.98 -25.48 39.45
N ARG A 437 -1.10 -24.51 39.74
CA ARG A 437 0.25 -24.73 40.27
C ARG A 437 0.33 -24.72 41.80
N LYS A 438 -0.83 -24.65 42.49
CA LYS A 438 -0.95 -24.59 43.95
C LYS A 438 -0.07 -23.49 44.56
N LEU A 439 -0.04 -22.34 43.90
CA LEU A 439 0.71 -21.16 44.32
C LEU A 439 -0.21 -20.23 45.11
N GLU A 440 0.02 -20.13 46.43
CA GLU A 440 -0.70 -19.21 47.29
C GLU A 440 0.02 -17.86 47.41
N LEU A 441 -0.71 -16.76 47.24
CA LEU A 441 -0.17 -15.42 47.36
C LEU A 441 0.17 -15.06 48.83
N LYS A 442 1.32 -14.41 49.01
CA LYS A 442 1.76 -13.79 50.26
C LYS A 442 1.28 -12.33 50.28
N GLY A 443 -0.01 -12.16 50.52
CA GLY A 443 -0.68 -10.86 50.53
C GLY A 443 -1.06 -10.37 49.14
N GLU A 444 -1.38 -9.07 49.07
CA GLU A 444 -1.79 -8.42 47.82
C GLU A 444 -0.63 -8.30 46.81
N PRO A 445 -0.92 -8.36 45.49
CA PRO A 445 0.07 -8.11 44.46
C PRO A 445 0.73 -6.73 44.62
N LYS A 446 2.03 -6.65 44.35
CA LYS A 446 2.83 -5.44 44.46
C LYS A 446 3.19 -4.89 43.09
N GLY A 447 3.67 -3.63 43.06
CA GLY A 447 4.28 -3.05 41.87
C GLY A 447 3.35 -2.96 40.66
N LYS A 448 2.04 -2.76 40.88
CA LYS A 448 1.06 -2.66 39.81
C LYS A 448 1.29 -1.37 39.01
N ILE A 449 2.00 -1.50 37.89
CA ILE A 449 2.37 -0.38 37.01
C ILE A 449 1.59 -0.53 35.70
N LEU A 450 0.81 0.49 35.36
CA LEU A 450 0.19 0.57 34.04
C LEU A 450 1.26 0.92 33.02
N ILE A 451 1.42 0.10 31.97
CA ILE A 451 2.32 0.44 30.87
C ILE A 451 1.68 1.60 30.09
N PRO A 452 2.33 2.79 30.04
CA PRO A 452 1.77 3.97 29.43
C PRO A 452 1.21 3.70 28.04
N GLY A 453 0.00 4.18 27.79
CA GLY A 453 -0.66 4.02 26.49
C GLY A 453 -1.28 2.66 26.21
N THR A 454 -1.09 1.68 27.07
CA THR A 454 -1.68 0.35 26.88
C THR A 454 -2.70 0.03 27.97
N ARG A 455 -3.42 -1.07 27.80
CA ARG A 455 -4.22 -1.69 28.87
C ARG A 455 -3.41 -2.66 29.73
N LEU A 456 -2.17 -2.91 29.37
CA LEU A 456 -1.30 -3.88 30.02
C LEU A 456 -0.79 -3.34 31.35
N GLN A 457 -0.72 -4.22 32.33
CA GLN A 457 -0.22 -3.92 33.66
C GLN A 457 0.91 -4.89 33.99
N GLU A 458 2.05 -4.33 34.39
CA GLU A 458 3.11 -5.06 35.04
C GLU A 458 2.74 -5.25 36.51
N VAL A 459 2.84 -6.48 37.01
CA VAL A 459 2.48 -6.83 38.38
C VAL A 459 3.49 -7.81 38.94
N GLU A 460 3.93 -7.56 40.17
CA GLU A 460 4.74 -8.49 40.95
C GLU A 460 3.85 -9.27 41.93
N TYR A 461 3.88 -10.60 41.81
CA TYR A 461 3.24 -11.51 42.73
C TYR A 461 4.28 -12.11 43.67
N GLN A 462 3.98 -12.12 44.97
CA GLN A 462 4.81 -12.78 45.98
C GLN A 462 4.06 -14.00 46.49
N PHE A 463 4.74 -15.13 46.63
CA PHE A 463 4.11 -16.38 47.05
C PHE A 463 4.51 -16.75 48.48
N LYS A 464 3.62 -17.47 49.17
CA LYS A 464 3.93 -18.04 50.48
C LYS A 464 5.01 -19.10 50.35
N ASP A 465 5.67 -19.38 51.48
CA ASP A 465 6.70 -20.41 51.55
C ASP A 465 6.12 -21.78 51.19
N GLN A 466 6.78 -22.43 50.23
CA GLN A 466 6.41 -23.73 49.67
C GLN A 466 7.21 -24.87 50.32
N SER A 467 8.16 -24.57 51.21
CA SER A 467 9.06 -25.54 51.88
C SER A 467 8.32 -26.62 52.71
N LYS A 468 7.10 -26.34 53.18
CA LYS A 468 6.27 -27.29 53.95
C LYS A 468 5.53 -28.31 53.08
N SER A 469 5.50 -28.12 51.77
CA SER A 469 5.01 -29.09 50.78
C SER A 469 6.15 -30.07 50.48
N SER A 470 6.13 -31.24 51.12
CA SER A 470 7.12 -32.32 51.07
C SER A 470 7.33 -33.01 49.71
N GLN A 471 7.09 -32.33 48.59
CA GLN A 471 7.29 -32.89 47.26
C GLN A 471 8.75 -32.75 46.82
N GLU A 472 9.49 -33.85 46.88
CA GLU A 472 10.83 -33.93 46.28
C GLU A 472 10.77 -33.60 44.78
N VAL A 473 11.72 -32.77 44.32
CA VAL A 473 11.86 -32.45 42.91
C VAL A 473 12.21 -33.72 42.14
N LYS A 474 11.40 -34.04 41.12
CA LYS A 474 11.59 -35.22 40.29
C LYS A 474 12.69 -34.97 39.27
N VAL A 475 13.81 -35.67 39.41
CA VAL A 475 14.88 -35.66 38.42
C VAL A 475 14.49 -36.50 37.20
N VAL A 476 14.59 -35.91 36.02
CA VAL A 476 14.28 -36.52 34.72
C VAL A 476 15.50 -36.38 33.82
N ASN A 477 15.94 -37.50 33.23
CA ASN A 477 17.05 -37.50 32.30
C ASN A 477 16.51 -37.44 30.87
N VAL A 478 17.04 -36.52 30.07
CA VAL A 478 16.88 -36.60 28.63
C VAL A 478 17.77 -37.73 28.13
N THR A 479 17.17 -38.73 27.48
CA THR A 479 17.86 -39.93 27.00
C THR A 479 18.18 -39.85 25.52
N LYS A 480 17.47 -39.01 24.77
CA LYS A 480 17.68 -38.82 23.34
C LYS A 480 17.17 -37.46 22.89
N ILE A 481 17.95 -36.80 22.04
CA ILE A 481 17.51 -35.68 21.21
C ILE A 481 17.91 -35.97 19.76
N GLN A 482 16.98 -35.85 18.83
CA GLN A 482 17.26 -36.03 17.41
C GLN A 482 16.34 -35.16 16.54
N THR A 483 16.79 -34.83 15.33
CA THR A 483 15.91 -34.28 14.30
C THR A 483 15.05 -35.38 13.69
N LEU A 484 13.85 -35.02 13.22
CA LEU A 484 13.01 -35.93 12.44
C LEU A 484 13.24 -35.71 10.93
N LYS A 485 13.48 -36.80 10.20
CA LYS A 485 13.76 -36.73 8.77
C LYS A 485 12.53 -36.21 8.02
N ASN A 486 12.73 -35.24 7.14
CA ASN A 486 11.69 -34.57 6.34
C ASN A 486 10.66 -33.74 7.13
N GLU A 487 10.93 -33.46 8.40
CA GLU A 487 10.13 -32.54 9.23
C GLU A 487 11.05 -31.48 9.86
N LEU A 488 10.56 -30.24 9.98
CA LEU A 488 11.21 -29.24 10.84
C LEU A 488 10.81 -29.52 12.28
N ALA A 489 11.33 -30.61 12.84
CA ALA A 489 10.99 -31.04 14.18
C ALA A 489 12.17 -31.62 14.96
N ILE A 490 12.11 -31.44 16.28
CA ILE A 490 13.02 -32.03 17.26
C ILE A 490 12.24 -33.07 18.05
N GLN A 491 12.74 -34.30 18.12
CA GLN A 491 12.22 -35.32 19.00
C GLN A 491 13.08 -35.45 20.25
N ILE A 492 12.46 -35.37 21.41
CA ILE A 492 13.07 -35.51 22.73
C ILE A 492 12.48 -36.75 23.41
N LYS A 493 13.34 -37.61 23.95
CA LYS A 493 12.92 -38.75 24.78
C LYS A 493 13.43 -38.60 26.21
N LEU A 494 12.53 -38.81 27.16
CA LEU A 494 12.78 -38.79 28.60
C LEU A 494 12.86 -40.22 29.16
N ASP A 495 13.57 -40.40 30.26
CA ASP A 495 13.61 -41.68 30.99
C ASP A 495 12.30 -41.96 31.76
N LYS A 496 11.56 -40.90 32.11
CA LYS A 496 10.34 -40.94 32.92
C LYS A 496 9.20 -40.19 32.24
N GLU A 497 7.98 -40.60 32.55
CA GLU A 497 6.78 -39.87 32.13
C GLU A 497 6.73 -38.51 32.82
N VAL A 498 6.43 -37.46 32.05
CA VAL A 498 6.13 -36.13 32.57
C VAL A 498 4.80 -35.66 31.99
N GLN A 499 3.79 -35.47 32.83
CA GLN A 499 2.53 -34.95 32.30
C GLN A 499 2.65 -33.46 31.99
N TYR A 500 1.92 -32.95 31.00
CA TYR A 500 1.78 -31.51 30.69
C TYR A 500 3.08 -30.75 30.34
N LEU A 501 3.91 -31.21 29.40
CA LEU A 501 4.88 -30.30 28.74
C LEU A 501 4.24 -29.72 27.47
N LYS A 502 4.23 -28.39 27.39
CA LYS A 502 3.67 -27.56 26.31
C LYS A 502 4.81 -26.75 25.67
N PRO A 503 4.57 -26.04 24.54
CA PRO A 503 5.62 -25.27 23.87
C PRO A 503 6.46 -24.40 24.82
N GLY A 504 5.83 -23.63 25.71
CA GLY A 504 6.53 -22.74 26.66
C GLY A 504 7.37 -23.43 27.74
N ASN A 505 7.33 -24.76 27.84
CA ASN A 505 8.21 -25.52 28.75
C ASN A 505 9.57 -25.83 28.14
N PHE A 506 9.75 -25.65 26.83
CA PHE A 506 10.99 -25.92 26.11
C PHE A 506 11.61 -24.60 25.67
N ASN A 507 12.79 -24.29 26.20
CA ASN A 507 13.53 -23.08 25.84
C ASN A 507 14.49 -23.43 24.72
N ILE A 508 14.21 -22.90 23.53
CA ILE A 508 15.05 -23.10 22.34
C ILE A 508 15.53 -21.76 21.79
N ASP A 509 16.68 -21.78 21.11
CA ASP A 509 17.17 -20.67 20.30
C ASP A 509 17.28 -21.09 18.83
N GLY A 510 17.16 -20.12 17.92
CA GLY A 510 17.27 -20.32 16.47
C GLY A 510 15.97 -20.58 15.71
N ALA A 511 14.86 -20.87 16.41
CA ALA A 511 13.51 -21.03 15.85
C ALA A 511 12.43 -20.83 16.93
N LEU A 512 11.17 -20.78 16.51
CA LEU A 512 10.00 -20.83 17.40
C LEU A 512 9.36 -22.23 17.40
N ILE A 513 8.69 -22.58 18.50
CA ILE A 513 7.94 -23.84 18.61
C ILE A 513 6.49 -23.59 18.18
N LYS A 514 6.10 -24.20 17.06
CA LYS A 514 4.73 -24.17 16.54
C LYS A 514 3.77 -24.96 17.40
N LYS A 515 4.15 -26.21 17.72
CA LYS A 515 3.35 -27.14 18.53
C LYS A 515 4.23 -28.23 19.12
N VAL A 516 3.71 -28.89 20.14
CA VAL A 516 4.31 -30.08 20.75
C VAL A 516 3.34 -31.25 20.67
N GLU A 517 3.79 -32.37 20.13
CA GLU A 517 3.07 -33.64 20.16
C GLU A 517 3.71 -34.59 21.17
N ILE A 518 2.88 -35.40 21.83
CA ILE A 518 3.28 -36.26 22.94
C ILE A 518 2.98 -37.71 22.57
N ALA A 519 3.95 -38.59 22.80
CA ALA A 519 3.86 -40.03 22.57
C ALA A 519 4.51 -40.82 23.72
N ASP A 520 4.46 -42.15 23.65
CA ASP A 520 5.08 -43.07 24.61
C ASP A 520 4.65 -42.75 26.06
N SER A 521 3.35 -42.55 26.27
CA SER A 521 2.74 -42.17 27.55
C SER A 521 3.45 -40.99 28.23
N GLY A 522 3.78 -39.92 27.50
CA GLY A 522 4.43 -38.74 28.07
C GLY A 522 5.94 -38.88 28.27
N LYS A 523 6.59 -39.83 27.60
CA LYS A 523 8.05 -39.96 27.58
C LYS A 523 8.70 -39.40 26.31
N THR A 524 7.93 -39.23 25.23
CA THR A 524 8.45 -38.73 23.96
C THR A 524 7.71 -37.47 23.55
N TYR A 525 8.45 -36.43 23.18
CA TYR A 525 7.93 -35.15 22.72
C TYR A 525 8.50 -34.80 21.36
N THR A 526 7.63 -34.39 20.44
CA THR A 526 8.02 -33.88 19.13
C THR A 526 7.68 -32.40 19.07
N LEU A 527 8.70 -31.56 18.97
CA LEU A 527 8.61 -30.11 18.86
C LEU A 527 8.65 -29.75 17.39
N PHE A 528 7.52 -29.29 16.84
CA PHE A 528 7.46 -28.78 15.48
C PHE A 528 7.89 -27.31 15.48
N LEU A 529 8.82 -26.97 14.61
CA LEU A 529 9.48 -25.67 14.56
C LEU A 529 8.96 -24.81 13.41
N GLU A 530 9.03 -23.49 13.59
CA GLU A 530 8.70 -22.47 12.60
C GLU A 530 9.50 -21.19 12.89
N HIS A 531 9.41 -20.18 12.00
CA HIS A 531 10.07 -18.87 12.20
C HIS A 531 11.55 -18.99 12.60
N PHE A 532 12.31 -19.74 11.81
CA PHE A 532 13.77 -19.83 11.96
C PHE A 532 14.40 -18.44 11.79
N ASN A 533 15.50 -18.19 12.48
CA ASN A 533 16.15 -16.87 12.44
C ASN A 533 16.93 -16.58 11.14
N ASN A 534 17.18 -17.60 10.30
CA ASN A 534 17.92 -17.45 9.06
C ASN A 534 17.54 -18.52 8.01
N PHE A 535 18.00 -18.33 6.77
CA PHE A 535 18.01 -19.37 5.74
C PHE A 535 19.35 -20.11 5.69
N GLY A 536 19.38 -21.24 4.99
CA GLY A 536 20.55 -22.11 4.88
C GLY A 536 20.75 -22.96 6.13
N LYS A 537 22.00 -23.11 6.57
CA LYS A 537 22.36 -23.91 7.74
C LYS A 537 22.03 -23.15 9.03
N VAL A 538 20.95 -23.54 9.70
CA VAL A 538 20.52 -22.96 10.98
C VAL A 538 20.76 -23.94 12.12
N ASN A 539 21.37 -23.47 13.20
CA ASN A 539 21.53 -24.26 14.42
C ASN A 539 20.41 -23.91 15.39
N VAL A 540 19.72 -24.92 15.91
CA VAL A 540 18.70 -24.80 16.94
C VAL A 540 19.21 -25.48 18.20
N SER A 541 19.35 -24.74 19.29
CA SER A 541 19.71 -25.29 20.60
C SER A 541 18.46 -25.54 21.44
N LEU A 542 18.48 -26.59 22.26
CA LEU A 542 17.56 -26.75 23.38
C LEU A 542 18.31 -26.38 24.65
N ASP A 543 18.06 -25.18 25.14
CA ASP A 543 18.80 -24.60 26.26
C ASP A 543 18.34 -25.21 27.59
N SER A 544 17.04 -25.42 27.75
CA SER A 544 16.47 -26.09 28.92
C SER A 544 15.05 -26.60 28.69
N ILE A 545 14.64 -27.55 29.54
CA ILE A 545 13.26 -27.94 29.73
C ILE A 545 12.88 -27.54 31.16
N LYS A 546 11.78 -26.80 31.33
CA LYS A 546 11.39 -26.23 32.62
C LYS A 546 9.98 -26.64 32.98
N ARG A 547 9.81 -27.13 34.21
CA ARG A 547 8.53 -27.48 34.82
C ARG A 547 8.65 -27.46 36.33
N LYS A 548 7.77 -26.73 37.03
CA LYS A 548 7.78 -26.67 38.49
C LYS A 548 7.69 -28.08 39.10
N GLY A 549 8.62 -28.41 40.00
CA GLY A 549 8.73 -29.71 40.67
C GLY A 549 9.50 -30.78 39.88
N TYR A 550 10.12 -30.42 38.75
CA TYR A 550 10.98 -31.30 37.97
C TYR A 550 12.35 -30.64 37.74
N SER A 551 13.39 -31.47 37.67
CA SER A 551 14.74 -31.07 37.28
C SER A 551 15.17 -31.91 36.09
N PHE A 552 15.42 -31.26 34.94
CA PHE A 552 15.78 -31.94 33.70
C PHE A 552 17.28 -31.93 33.49
N ARG A 553 17.88 -33.09 33.23
CA ARG A 553 19.31 -33.22 32.92
C ARG A 553 19.51 -33.36 31.42
N LEU A 554 20.23 -32.40 30.84
CA LEU A 554 20.55 -32.30 29.41
C LEU A 554 22.06 -32.43 29.13
N ASP A 555 22.87 -32.88 30.09
CA ASP A 555 24.34 -32.78 30.06
C ASP A 555 24.98 -33.38 28.81
N ASN A 556 24.39 -34.46 28.27
CA ASN A 556 24.87 -35.16 27.07
C ASN A 556 24.35 -34.57 25.74
N PHE A 557 23.52 -33.53 25.77
CA PHE A 557 22.77 -33.03 24.61
C PHE A 557 22.85 -31.51 24.42
N LYS A 558 24.00 -30.90 24.72
CA LYS A 558 24.24 -29.45 24.55
C LYS A 558 24.60 -29.04 23.11
N THR A 559 24.88 -29.99 22.23
CA THR A 559 25.23 -29.71 20.84
C THR A 559 23.99 -29.24 20.07
N PRO A 560 24.04 -28.09 19.38
CA PRO A 560 22.92 -27.62 18.58
C PRO A 560 22.54 -28.60 17.45
N LEU A 561 21.25 -28.66 17.14
CA LEU A 561 20.71 -29.43 16.03
C LEU A 561 20.71 -28.56 14.78
N THR A 562 21.31 -29.06 13.71
CA THR A 562 21.36 -28.33 12.44
C THR A 562 20.14 -28.64 11.58
N PHE A 563 19.52 -27.59 11.07
CA PHE A 563 18.48 -27.62 10.04
C PHE A 563 18.98 -26.90 8.78
N ASN A 564 18.52 -27.35 7.61
CA ASN A 564 18.76 -26.65 6.36
C ASN A 564 17.44 -26.01 5.88
N ILE A 565 17.32 -24.70 6.05
CA ILE A 565 16.11 -23.95 5.76
C ILE A 565 16.23 -23.34 4.38
N GLN A 566 15.41 -23.83 3.44
CA GLN A 566 15.46 -23.35 2.07
C GLN A 566 14.53 -22.17 1.88
N LYS A 567 15.08 -21.09 1.31
CA LYS A 567 14.29 -20.00 0.74
C LYS A 567 13.60 -20.54 -0.52
N GLN A 568 12.28 -20.36 -0.63
CA GLN A 568 11.56 -20.75 -1.84
C GLN A 568 11.96 -19.87 -3.04
N GLU A 569 11.87 -20.46 -4.23
CA GLU A 569 12.19 -19.78 -5.49
C GLU A 569 11.24 -18.61 -5.75
N LYS A 570 11.76 -17.58 -6.42
CA LYS A 570 10.98 -16.43 -6.85
C LYS A 570 9.86 -16.89 -7.79
N LEU A 571 8.63 -16.47 -7.49
CA LEU A 571 7.47 -16.77 -8.30
C LEU A 571 7.55 -16.07 -9.67
N ASN A 572 7.06 -16.74 -10.71
CA ASN A 572 6.89 -16.20 -12.07
C ASN A 572 5.45 -16.41 -12.56
N VAL A 573 4.50 -16.06 -11.69
CA VAL A 573 3.08 -16.17 -11.99
C VAL A 573 2.70 -15.14 -13.03
N GLU A 574 1.95 -15.56 -14.03
CA GLU A 574 1.37 -14.66 -15.02
C GLU A 574 -0.13 -14.51 -14.78
N VAL A 575 -0.61 -13.28 -14.92
CA VAL A 575 -2.04 -12.97 -14.93
C VAL A 575 -2.46 -12.68 -16.36
N LYS A 576 -3.60 -13.25 -16.75
CA LYS A 576 -4.34 -12.86 -17.95
C LYS A 576 -5.74 -12.46 -17.54
N LEU A 577 -6.14 -11.25 -17.90
CA LEU A 577 -7.50 -10.76 -17.72
C LEU A 577 -8.30 -10.98 -19.02
N SER A 578 -9.53 -11.46 -18.88
CA SER A 578 -10.46 -11.66 -20.00
C SER A 578 -11.86 -11.24 -19.60
N ASP A 579 -12.63 -10.76 -20.57
CA ASP A 579 -13.96 -10.18 -20.36
C ASP A 579 -13.96 -9.09 -19.27
N GLU A 580 -15.14 -8.72 -18.78
CA GLU A 580 -15.25 -7.74 -17.69
C GLU A 580 -14.81 -8.34 -16.35
N ASN A 581 -14.91 -9.66 -16.13
CA ASN A 581 -14.89 -10.22 -14.77
C ASN A 581 -13.98 -11.43 -14.51
N LYS A 582 -13.07 -11.82 -15.42
CA LYS A 582 -12.25 -13.04 -15.25
C LYS A 582 -10.77 -12.77 -15.08
N ILE A 583 -10.17 -13.40 -14.07
CA ILE A 583 -8.73 -13.42 -13.82
C ILE A 583 -8.24 -14.85 -14.01
N THR A 584 -7.34 -15.08 -14.97
CA THR A 584 -6.67 -16.38 -15.17
C THR A 584 -5.24 -16.31 -14.66
N LEU A 585 -4.88 -17.23 -13.77
CA LEU A 585 -3.51 -17.37 -13.24
C LEU A 585 -2.79 -18.49 -13.98
N LYS A 586 -1.59 -18.22 -14.48
CA LYS A 586 -0.71 -19.18 -15.15
C LYS A 586 0.60 -19.32 -14.41
N ASN A 587 1.29 -20.44 -14.64
CA ASN A 587 2.48 -20.86 -13.92
C ASN A 587 2.20 -21.04 -12.42
N VAL A 588 1.03 -21.58 -12.10
CA VAL A 588 0.57 -21.83 -10.73
C VAL A 588 0.28 -23.32 -10.49
N ASN A 589 0.22 -23.75 -9.23
CA ASN A 589 -0.08 -25.14 -8.86
C ASN A 589 -0.75 -25.27 -7.49
N ASN A 590 -1.06 -26.50 -7.10
CA ASN A 590 -1.77 -26.84 -5.85
C ASN A 590 -1.02 -26.52 -4.55
N ASN A 591 0.28 -26.23 -4.63
CA ASN A 591 1.10 -25.78 -3.51
C ASN A 591 1.11 -24.26 -3.37
N MET A 592 0.29 -23.52 -4.11
CA MET A 592 0.20 -22.07 -4.05
C MET A 592 -1.15 -21.61 -3.50
N GLN A 593 -1.15 -20.37 -3.01
CA GLN A 593 -2.33 -19.65 -2.56
C GLN A 593 -2.34 -18.28 -3.18
N TYR A 594 -3.53 -17.76 -3.45
CA TYR A 594 -3.75 -16.40 -3.90
C TYR A 594 -4.65 -15.64 -2.92
N ARG A 595 -4.58 -14.32 -2.99
CA ARG A 595 -5.60 -13.44 -2.44
C ARG A 595 -5.75 -12.22 -3.33
N ILE A 596 -6.94 -11.62 -3.27
CA ILE A 596 -7.22 -10.35 -3.92
C ILE A 596 -7.27 -9.28 -2.84
N ASN A 597 -6.54 -8.19 -3.05
CA ASN A 597 -6.33 -7.12 -2.09
C ASN A 597 -5.91 -7.70 -0.74
N ASN A 598 -6.65 -7.39 0.33
CA ASN A 598 -6.39 -7.84 1.69
C ASN A 598 -7.36 -8.95 2.14
N GLU A 599 -7.98 -9.68 1.21
CA GLU A 599 -8.80 -10.84 1.53
C GLU A 599 -7.98 -12.00 2.11
N LYS A 600 -8.66 -12.97 2.73
CA LYS A 600 -8.04 -14.22 3.19
C LYS A 600 -7.42 -14.99 2.02
N TRP A 601 -6.29 -15.63 2.29
CA TRP A 601 -5.61 -16.53 1.35
C TRP A 601 -6.52 -17.70 0.97
N LYS A 602 -6.58 -17.99 -0.33
CA LYS A 602 -7.35 -19.07 -0.95
C LYS A 602 -6.41 -19.98 -1.72
N ASP A 603 -6.69 -21.27 -1.68
CA ASP A 603 -5.90 -22.26 -2.39
C ASP A 603 -6.07 -22.14 -3.90
N ILE A 604 -4.97 -22.30 -4.63
CA ILE A 604 -4.98 -22.48 -6.07
C ILE A 604 -5.02 -23.99 -6.33
N PRO A 605 -6.00 -24.54 -7.07
CA PRO A 605 -6.12 -25.99 -7.25
C PRO A 605 -5.19 -26.55 -8.35
N ASN A 606 -4.94 -25.80 -9.42
CA ASN A 606 -4.20 -26.24 -10.60
C ASN A 606 -3.66 -25.05 -11.41
N ASP A 607 -2.88 -25.33 -12.44
CA ASP A 607 -2.44 -24.32 -13.41
C ASP A 607 -3.60 -23.84 -14.31
N ASN A 608 -3.50 -22.62 -14.85
CA ASN A 608 -4.58 -21.94 -15.59
C ASN A 608 -5.86 -21.74 -14.76
N PHE A 609 -5.72 -21.60 -13.44
CA PHE A 609 -6.84 -21.39 -12.53
C PHE A 609 -7.58 -20.08 -12.83
N VAL A 610 -8.91 -20.15 -12.92
CA VAL A 610 -9.78 -19.00 -13.24
C VAL A 610 -10.53 -18.54 -12.00
N ILE A 611 -10.50 -17.23 -11.77
CA ILE A 611 -11.25 -16.54 -10.72
C ILE A 611 -12.34 -15.71 -11.38
N GLU A 612 -13.59 -16.08 -11.13
CA GLU A 612 -14.81 -15.42 -11.63
C GLU A 612 -15.18 -14.21 -10.74
N LYS A 613 -14.30 -13.20 -10.71
CA LYS A 613 -14.50 -11.97 -9.92
C LYS A 613 -13.75 -10.80 -10.55
N GLN A 614 -14.47 -9.72 -10.88
CA GLN A 614 -13.82 -8.44 -11.16
C GLN A 614 -13.41 -7.77 -9.86
N THR A 615 -12.13 -7.44 -9.73
CA THR A 615 -11.65 -6.60 -8.64
C THR A 615 -10.40 -5.87 -9.10
N ILE A 616 -10.42 -4.55 -9.01
CA ILE A 616 -9.23 -3.72 -9.19
C ILE A 616 -8.37 -3.76 -7.92
N GLY A 617 -7.08 -3.46 -8.07
CA GLY A 617 -6.13 -3.44 -6.97
C GLY A 617 -5.07 -4.49 -7.16
N ASN A 618 -4.78 -5.29 -6.13
CA ASN A 618 -3.64 -6.21 -6.14
C ASN A 618 -4.11 -7.66 -6.07
N ILE A 619 -3.54 -8.53 -6.90
CA ILE A 619 -3.55 -9.96 -6.64
C ILE A 619 -2.19 -10.38 -6.10
N SER A 620 -2.19 -11.05 -4.96
CA SER A 620 -0.98 -11.53 -4.30
C SER A 620 -0.97 -13.06 -4.33
N ILE A 621 0.18 -13.63 -4.68
CA ILE A 621 0.37 -15.08 -4.79
C ILE A 621 1.59 -15.47 -3.95
N LYS A 622 1.45 -16.56 -3.20
CA LYS A 622 2.54 -17.16 -2.43
C LYS A 622 2.47 -18.68 -2.53
N TYR A 623 3.57 -19.35 -2.23
CA TYR A 623 3.53 -20.77 -1.93
C TYR A 623 2.96 -21.02 -0.52
N LYS A 624 2.39 -22.20 -0.34
CA LYS A 624 2.10 -22.76 0.98
C LYS A 624 3.42 -23.05 1.69
N ASP A 625 3.45 -22.83 3.00
CA ASP A 625 4.57 -23.31 3.81
C ASP A 625 4.58 -24.83 3.79
N THR A 626 5.71 -25.42 3.41
CA THR A 626 5.92 -26.88 3.45
C THR A 626 7.05 -27.19 4.41
N ALA A 627 7.23 -28.47 4.76
CA ALA A 627 8.09 -28.90 5.85
C ALA A 627 9.43 -28.15 5.88
N ASN A 628 10.24 -28.10 4.81
CA ASN A 628 11.57 -27.46 4.81
C ASN A 628 11.74 -26.27 3.85
N LYS A 629 10.67 -25.85 3.16
CA LYS A 629 10.66 -24.72 2.24
C LYS A 629 9.64 -23.70 2.74
N ILE A 630 10.17 -22.58 3.25
CA ILE A 630 9.39 -21.51 3.86
C ILE A 630 9.09 -20.44 2.81
N SER A 631 7.84 -20.00 2.73
CA SER A 631 7.43 -18.94 1.82
C SER A 631 7.98 -17.60 2.29
N ALA A 632 9.02 -17.12 1.60
CA ALA A 632 9.71 -15.88 1.93
C ALA A 632 9.31 -14.70 1.03
N GLU A 633 8.56 -14.96 -0.04
CA GLU A 633 8.26 -13.99 -1.09
C GLU A 633 6.81 -14.12 -1.55
N VAL A 634 6.11 -12.99 -1.56
CA VAL A 634 4.79 -12.84 -2.16
C VAL A 634 4.98 -12.11 -3.49
N GLN A 635 4.48 -12.68 -4.58
CA GLN A 635 4.39 -11.96 -5.85
C GLN A 635 3.07 -11.20 -5.88
N THR A 636 3.16 -9.87 -5.97
CA THR A 636 2.00 -9.00 -6.11
C THR A 636 1.93 -8.44 -7.52
N ILE A 637 0.77 -8.58 -8.16
CA ILE A 637 0.48 -8.08 -9.50
C ILE A 637 -0.69 -7.11 -9.41
N GLN A 638 -0.52 -5.90 -9.95
CA GLN A 638 -1.57 -4.90 -9.97
C GLN A 638 -2.55 -5.17 -11.13
N LEU A 639 -3.83 -5.18 -10.80
CA LEU A 639 -4.98 -5.34 -11.69
C LEU A 639 -5.64 -3.98 -11.89
N ASN A 640 -5.64 -3.52 -13.13
CA ASN A 640 -6.16 -2.19 -13.50
C ASN A 640 -7.38 -2.31 -14.40
N LYS A 641 -8.17 -1.23 -14.48
CA LYS A 641 -9.27 -1.10 -15.43
C LYS A 641 -9.12 0.25 -16.15
N PRO A 642 -8.80 0.26 -17.45
CA PRO A 642 -8.72 1.49 -18.21
C PRO A 642 -10.12 2.07 -18.41
N SER A 643 -10.19 3.35 -18.78
CA SER A 643 -11.43 4.05 -19.11
C SER A 643 -11.28 4.79 -20.42
N ILE A 644 -12.35 4.81 -21.22
CA ILE A 644 -12.47 5.74 -22.34
C ILE A 644 -12.61 7.15 -21.74
N GLN A 645 -11.86 8.12 -22.27
CA GLN A 645 -11.92 9.48 -21.73
C GLN A 645 -13.21 10.18 -22.18
N ALA A 646 -13.79 11.00 -21.28
CA ALA A 646 -14.98 11.76 -21.60
C ALA A 646 -14.75 12.67 -22.83
N GLY A 647 -15.61 12.52 -23.84
CA GLY A 647 -15.51 13.26 -25.10
C GLY A 647 -14.43 12.77 -26.06
N GLN A 648 -13.77 11.64 -25.77
CA GLN A 648 -12.88 10.97 -26.72
C GLN A 648 -13.65 10.51 -27.96
N LEU A 649 -14.76 9.80 -27.75
CA LEU A 649 -15.61 9.32 -28.83
C LEU A 649 -16.57 10.43 -29.28
N LYS A 650 -16.64 10.67 -30.59
CA LYS A 650 -17.52 11.67 -31.19
C LYS A 650 -18.26 11.09 -32.39
N ILE A 651 -19.50 11.54 -32.60
CA ILE A 651 -20.34 11.13 -33.73
C ILE A 651 -20.31 12.23 -34.79
N LEU A 652 -19.71 11.95 -35.93
CA LEU A 652 -19.70 12.81 -37.10
C LEU A 652 -20.82 12.40 -38.06
N ASN A 653 -21.57 13.38 -38.60
CA ASN A 653 -22.65 13.17 -39.56
C ASN A 653 -23.72 12.15 -39.14
N LYS A 654 -23.93 11.96 -37.82
CA LYS A 654 -24.86 11.00 -37.18
C LYS A 654 -24.55 9.51 -37.42
N THR A 655 -23.66 9.17 -38.35
CA THR A 655 -23.41 7.78 -38.78
C THR A 655 -21.98 7.30 -38.58
N ILE A 656 -21.04 8.22 -38.30
CA ILE A 656 -19.61 7.89 -38.21
C ILE A 656 -19.13 8.11 -36.79
N ILE A 657 -18.48 7.09 -36.23
CA ILE A 657 -17.83 7.17 -34.92
C ILE A 657 -16.36 7.53 -35.15
N THR A 658 -15.87 8.53 -34.42
CA THR A 658 -14.47 9.01 -34.45
C THR A 658 -13.88 8.98 -33.05
N GLY A 659 -12.55 9.07 -32.91
CA GLY A 659 -11.89 9.00 -31.60
C GLY A 659 -11.44 7.60 -31.18
N LEU A 660 -11.52 6.64 -32.10
CA LEU A 660 -11.27 5.22 -31.82
C LEU A 660 -9.77 4.90 -31.88
N SER A 661 -9.39 3.74 -31.37
CA SER A 661 -8.01 3.25 -31.45
C SER A 661 -7.97 1.72 -31.52
N THR A 662 -6.84 1.15 -31.95
CA THR A 662 -6.73 -0.30 -32.26
C THR A 662 -6.76 -1.21 -31.03
N ASN A 663 -6.57 -0.65 -29.84
CA ASN A 663 -6.77 -1.35 -28.57
C ASN A 663 -8.26 -1.40 -28.15
N MET A 664 -9.18 -0.85 -28.96
CA MET A 664 -10.63 -0.87 -28.70
C MET A 664 -11.35 -1.94 -29.52
N GLU A 665 -12.48 -2.38 -29.00
CA GLU A 665 -13.42 -3.28 -29.66
C GLU A 665 -14.84 -2.71 -29.58
N TYR A 666 -15.69 -3.13 -30.51
CA TYR A 666 -17.08 -2.69 -30.58
C TYR A 666 -18.03 -3.85 -30.89
N LYS A 667 -19.28 -3.72 -30.48
CA LYS A 667 -20.36 -4.64 -30.88
C LYS A 667 -21.69 -3.91 -30.97
N LYS A 668 -22.61 -4.42 -31.81
CA LYS A 668 -24.02 -4.01 -31.79
C LYS A 668 -24.66 -4.62 -30.53
N ILE A 669 -25.57 -3.90 -29.86
CA ILE A 669 -26.11 -4.31 -28.54
C ILE A 669 -26.71 -5.73 -28.55
N ASP A 670 -27.31 -6.14 -29.67
CA ASP A 670 -27.95 -7.45 -29.84
C ASP A 670 -26.94 -8.57 -30.23
N SER A 671 -25.67 -8.23 -30.40
CA SER A 671 -24.60 -9.17 -30.72
C SER A 671 -23.85 -9.63 -29.46
N GLN A 672 -23.44 -10.90 -29.45
CA GLN A 672 -22.59 -11.46 -28.41
C GLN A 672 -21.09 -11.29 -28.71
N GLU A 673 -20.73 -11.03 -29.96
CA GLU A 673 -19.34 -11.00 -30.40
C GLU A 673 -18.79 -9.57 -30.49
N TRP A 674 -17.65 -9.36 -29.85
CA TRP A 674 -16.86 -8.14 -29.99
C TRP A 674 -16.02 -8.18 -31.27
N ARG A 675 -15.96 -7.05 -31.96
CA ARG A 675 -15.16 -6.86 -33.17
C ARG A 675 -14.04 -5.87 -32.90
N ASP A 676 -12.85 -6.19 -33.37
CA ASP A 676 -11.69 -5.31 -33.25
C ASP A 676 -11.90 -4.01 -34.03
N VAL A 677 -11.63 -2.87 -33.37
CA VAL A 677 -11.46 -1.60 -34.06
C VAL A 677 -10.10 -1.64 -34.78
N LYS A 678 -10.12 -1.35 -36.09
CA LYS A 678 -8.92 -1.38 -36.93
C LYS A 678 -8.33 0.02 -37.19
N MET A 679 -9.17 1.05 -37.20
CA MET A 679 -8.81 2.44 -37.51
C MET A 679 -9.34 3.39 -36.44
N ASN A 680 -9.00 4.68 -36.55
CA ASN A 680 -9.51 5.74 -35.66
C ASN A 680 -10.96 6.18 -35.95
N VAL A 681 -11.56 5.64 -37.02
CA VAL A 681 -12.94 5.87 -37.42
C VAL A 681 -13.68 4.55 -37.69
N LEU A 682 -14.98 4.52 -37.41
CA LEU A 682 -15.91 3.48 -37.84
C LEU A 682 -17.01 4.13 -38.66
N LYS A 683 -17.15 3.68 -39.91
CA LYS A 683 -18.17 4.12 -40.88
C LYS A 683 -18.94 2.92 -41.40
N ASP A 684 -19.98 3.19 -42.19
CA ASP A 684 -20.82 2.17 -42.84
C ASP A 684 -21.47 1.20 -41.84
N LEU A 685 -21.70 1.68 -40.60
CA LEU A 685 -22.42 0.94 -39.58
C LEU A 685 -23.91 0.97 -39.88
N GLU A 686 -24.57 -0.18 -39.77
CA GLU A 686 -26.02 -0.24 -39.79
C GLU A 686 -26.60 0.60 -38.65
N GLN A 687 -27.78 1.17 -38.87
CA GLN A 687 -28.55 1.84 -37.83
C GLN A 687 -28.73 0.93 -36.60
N GLY A 688 -28.53 1.51 -35.42
CA GLY A 688 -28.63 0.78 -34.17
C GLY A 688 -27.75 1.35 -33.07
N THR A 689 -27.73 0.63 -31.95
CA THR A 689 -26.95 1.00 -30.77
C THR A 689 -25.73 0.10 -30.67
N TYR A 690 -24.57 0.71 -30.49
CA TYR A 690 -23.27 0.06 -30.38
C TYR A 690 -22.67 0.29 -29.00
N GLN A 691 -21.96 -0.71 -28.50
CA GLN A 691 -21.09 -0.62 -27.34
C GLN A 691 -19.65 -0.62 -27.80
N ILE A 692 -18.82 0.24 -27.21
CA ILE A 692 -17.38 0.37 -27.50
C ILE A 692 -16.62 0.33 -26.19
N ARG A 693 -15.52 -0.42 -26.13
CA ARG A 693 -14.65 -0.48 -24.95
C ARG A 693 -13.19 -0.69 -25.33
N ILE A 694 -12.28 -0.40 -24.40
CA ILE A 694 -10.88 -0.80 -24.49
C ILE A 694 -10.79 -2.31 -24.16
N LYS A 695 -10.10 -3.07 -25.00
CA LYS A 695 -9.91 -4.52 -24.86
C LYS A 695 -9.12 -4.85 -23.60
N ALA A 696 -9.45 -5.97 -22.98
CA ALA A 696 -8.62 -6.54 -21.92
C ALA A 696 -7.21 -6.89 -22.44
N ASN A 697 -6.20 -6.73 -21.59
CA ASN A 697 -4.83 -7.18 -21.86
C ASN A 697 -4.21 -7.81 -20.59
N LYS A 698 -2.89 -8.06 -20.59
CA LYS A 698 -2.20 -8.84 -19.55
C LYS A 698 -2.64 -8.47 -18.11
N ASN A 699 -2.59 -7.20 -17.75
CA ASN A 699 -2.91 -6.70 -16.40
C ASN A 699 -4.06 -5.66 -16.37
N ASN A 700 -4.74 -5.46 -17.50
CA ASN A 700 -5.89 -4.56 -17.60
C ASN A 700 -7.16 -5.34 -17.95
N PHE A 701 -8.21 -5.17 -17.14
CA PHE A 701 -9.56 -5.59 -17.52
C PHE A 701 -10.00 -4.81 -18.77
N ALA A 702 -11.04 -5.32 -19.46
CA ALA A 702 -11.73 -4.48 -20.42
C ALA A 702 -12.32 -3.25 -19.71
N SER A 703 -12.34 -2.09 -20.38
CA SER A 703 -12.97 -0.90 -19.81
C SER A 703 -14.48 -1.09 -19.68
N GLU A 704 -15.13 -0.20 -18.92
CA GLU A 704 -16.57 0.00 -19.11
C GLU A 704 -16.85 0.33 -20.58
N SER A 705 -17.99 -0.14 -21.09
CA SER A 705 -18.40 0.16 -22.46
C SER A 705 -19.15 1.49 -22.54
N GLU A 706 -18.81 2.32 -23.51
CA GLU A 706 -19.60 3.47 -23.89
C GLU A 706 -20.66 3.06 -24.91
N THR A 707 -21.87 3.56 -24.73
CA THR A 707 -23.01 3.26 -25.62
C THR A 707 -23.22 4.42 -26.59
N ILE A 708 -23.17 4.12 -27.88
CA ILE A 708 -23.34 5.09 -28.98
C ILE A 708 -24.51 4.68 -29.86
N LYS A 709 -25.41 5.62 -30.14
CA LYS A 709 -26.53 5.41 -31.07
C LYS A 709 -26.19 5.96 -32.45
N ILE A 710 -26.27 5.10 -33.46
CA ILE A 710 -26.14 5.42 -34.87
C ILE A 710 -27.54 5.52 -35.47
N ASN A 711 -27.86 6.67 -36.05
CA ASN A 711 -29.21 7.01 -36.53
C ASN A 711 -29.32 6.94 -38.05
#